data_AF-A0A8H4H8D2-F1
#
_entry.id   AF-A0A8H4H8D2-F1
#
_cell.length_a   1.000
_cell.length_b   1.000
_cell.length_c   1.000
_cell.angle_alpha   90.00
_cell.angle_beta   90.00
_cell.angle_gamma   90.00
#
_symmetry.space_group_name_H-M   'P 1'
#
loop_
_entity.id
_entity.type
_entity.pdbx_description
1 polymer ?
#
loop_
_entity_poly.entity_id
_entity_poly.type
_entity_poly.pdbx_seq_one_letter_code
_entity_poly.pdbx_strand_id
1 'polypeptide(L)'
;MEKLWNNYMMHLRIQQSFDRLSYLACQIEIPRAAWFANKNSEFWKDNLHLFPNDPTFPRKPREILCMERIFPLPEPIRQALIDLFCNPNNVIQAKNDPSNKDCLVRLLLGRRRFGTSRPGGSMFFSLRNYKLHVDQIQMLDLDAEEFAIGVSDALAVLHWHTRIDAMDIEFVLGSSPLDQNAVRRVVPLPDIERLAPGTSTFERTTNSSPNFKKRFVSLWVLDFDACVPVTMDDGGVRQAVKAFLETDPFCPRPGSGDPYAEKLWQVFSQRYISTGRKILAGTPILPPISKEGLRVTHEDKGAQEDQVELIDGTERKYIETLEEKPKQATQTPLSAVSSTLSLENLESIIGGAINETRVAPNWLSFSSLEDFEAIYGFNKAIEKNEFYDFGRNRGSRPESIFAAKTDASHRVKKKKVVSPALTNTRIATYKPVIDKHVGILLARLQSRLKGSIQDGENNGTTALNVAPVVHQFTLDTLLELLFGPNLAAHPYTNTPAGEGVCSNLRIMSKMAWSFSLWPTFGWLMNARPVDAMLRRPTYSKQGVLTGMAGLMGVAMPKLLRNPQQVVASSQPSIVKSWLEVPLDDANHMTPAEVASEATNMIIAGPGSTAAALTAVIFYLGTKEGQTWQERIRDQGRASQSNGLGPSSPELQAVIKETLRLTAPFPTAFPRVIRPGAEMAIPSLAAPLPVGTMVSANTFVLGRSRELWANDAEEWKPQRWLGSEQHRREMDAKFVAFSKGSRSCIGRELALLVLAQAVIGIIQQWRFRSRGELQGKSFLEMQYDECWIEFEPLDLSLSA
;
A
#
# COMPACT_ATOMS: atom_id res chain seq x y z
N MET A 1 32.30 36.22 -11.38
CA MET A 1 31.47 37.37 -10.94
C MET A 1 30.06 37.19 -11.49
N GLU A 2 29.86 37.16 -12.81
CA GLU A 2 28.49 37.06 -13.38
C GLU A 2 27.70 35.79 -13.01
N LYS A 3 28.33 34.61 -12.87
CA LYS A 3 27.66 33.33 -12.53
C LYS A 3 26.60 33.42 -11.42
N LEU A 4 26.89 34.03 -10.26
CA LEU A 4 25.92 34.09 -9.15
C LEU A 4 24.75 35.05 -9.42
N TRP A 5 25.00 36.11 -10.20
CA TRP A 5 23.94 37.00 -10.68
C TRP A 5 23.09 36.34 -11.78
N ASN A 6 23.71 35.56 -12.68
CA ASN A 6 22.99 34.78 -13.68
C ASN A 6 22.09 33.72 -13.01
N ASN A 7 22.62 32.98 -12.04
CA ASN A 7 21.86 32.00 -11.25
C ASN A 7 20.62 32.63 -10.57
N TYR A 8 20.77 33.83 -9.99
CA TYR A 8 19.64 34.61 -9.44
C TYR A 8 18.61 34.99 -10.52
N MET A 9 19.07 35.57 -11.62
CA MET A 9 18.20 36.01 -12.72
C MET A 9 17.48 34.83 -13.41
N MET A 10 18.13 33.68 -13.56
CA MET A 10 17.52 32.48 -14.13
C MET A 10 16.51 31.84 -13.17
N HIS A 11 16.79 31.74 -11.87
CA HIS A 11 15.78 31.29 -10.89
C HIS A 11 14.48 32.09 -11.00
N LEU A 12 14.54 33.43 -11.06
CA LEU A 12 13.35 34.28 -11.18
C LEU A 12 12.59 34.06 -12.50
N ARG A 13 13.29 33.91 -13.63
CA ARG A 13 12.67 33.66 -14.94
C ARG A 13 12.04 32.26 -15.04
N ILE A 14 12.70 31.27 -14.45
CA ILE A 14 12.24 29.88 -14.41
C ILE A 14 11.01 29.79 -13.50
N GLN A 15 11.08 30.31 -12.27
CA GLN A 15 9.94 30.31 -11.34
C GLN A 15 8.70 30.98 -11.95
N GLN A 16 8.85 32.17 -12.56
CA GLN A 16 7.74 32.84 -13.26
C GLN A 16 7.13 31.99 -14.39
N SER A 17 7.94 31.20 -15.08
CA SER A 17 7.49 30.32 -16.17
C SER A 17 6.70 29.12 -15.64
N PHE A 18 7.12 28.52 -14.53
CA PHE A 18 6.40 27.43 -13.87
C PHE A 18 5.11 27.91 -13.19
N ASP A 19 5.11 29.07 -12.52
CA ASP A 19 3.90 29.68 -11.93
C ASP A 19 2.81 29.88 -13.01
N ARG A 20 3.18 30.40 -14.19
CA ARG A 20 2.30 30.58 -15.35
C ARG A 20 1.82 29.26 -15.98
N LEU A 21 2.66 28.23 -15.96
CA LEU A 21 2.38 26.91 -16.53
C LEU A 21 1.86 25.89 -15.50
N SER A 22 1.43 26.34 -14.33
CA SER A 22 0.89 25.50 -13.25
C SER A 22 -0.25 24.56 -13.68
N TYR A 23 -0.97 24.89 -14.76
CA TYR A 23 -1.99 24.02 -15.39
C TYR A 23 -1.42 22.73 -16.04
N LEU A 24 -0.11 22.65 -16.28
CA LEU A 24 0.56 21.46 -16.81
C LEU A 24 0.84 20.39 -15.74
N ALA A 25 0.73 20.75 -14.45
CA ALA A 25 1.00 19.88 -13.30
C ALA A 25 2.39 19.20 -13.34
N CYS A 26 3.43 19.97 -13.69
CA CYS A 26 4.81 19.50 -13.74
C CYS A 26 5.27 18.96 -12.38
N GLN A 27 5.77 17.72 -12.35
CA GLN A 27 6.12 16.99 -11.12
C GLN A 27 7.52 17.34 -10.59
N ILE A 28 7.82 18.63 -10.46
CA ILE A 28 9.14 19.11 -10.04
C ILE A 28 9.08 20.45 -9.30
N GLU A 29 9.94 20.58 -8.29
CA GLU A 29 10.08 21.77 -7.45
C GLU A 29 11.29 22.63 -7.89
N ILE A 30 11.22 23.94 -7.65
CA ILE A 30 12.29 24.91 -7.93
C ILE A 30 12.57 25.70 -6.65
N PRO A 31 13.82 25.79 -6.17
CA PRO A 31 14.14 26.58 -4.98
C PRO A 31 13.84 28.08 -5.21
N ARG A 32 13.01 28.68 -4.36
CA ARG A 32 12.70 30.11 -4.47
C ARG A 32 13.95 30.96 -4.20
N ALA A 33 14.28 31.85 -5.14
CA ALA A 33 15.30 32.88 -4.91
C ALA A 33 14.67 34.09 -4.22
N ALA A 34 15.21 34.49 -3.07
CA ALA A 34 14.66 35.56 -2.25
C ALA A 34 15.27 36.93 -2.59
N TRP A 35 16.60 37.01 -2.65
CA TRP A 35 17.34 38.24 -2.99
C TRP A 35 18.81 37.96 -3.28
N PHE A 36 19.44 38.86 -4.04
CA PHE A 36 20.88 38.93 -4.27
C PHE A 36 21.45 40.20 -3.63
N ALA A 37 22.63 40.10 -3.02
CA ALA A 37 23.36 41.23 -2.47
C ALA A 37 24.81 41.21 -2.95
N ASN A 38 25.28 42.32 -3.53
CA ASN A 38 26.68 42.48 -3.93
C ASN A 38 27.57 42.91 -2.73
N LYS A 39 28.88 42.97 -2.96
CA LYS A 39 29.91 43.34 -1.96
C LYS A 39 29.75 44.73 -1.32
N ASN A 40 28.95 45.62 -1.90
CA ASN A 40 28.67 46.97 -1.40
C ASN A 40 27.30 47.07 -0.66
N SER A 41 26.53 45.98 -0.61
CA SER A 41 25.19 45.96 -0.02
C SER A 41 25.20 46.24 1.49
N GLU A 42 24.18 46.96 1.97
CA GLU A 42 23.99 47.26 3.39
C GLU A 42 23.85 46.00 4.26
N PHE A 43 23.41 44.89 3.66
CA PHE A 43 23.45 43.56 4.29
C PHE A 43 24.78 43.27 5.00
N TRP A 44 25.91 43.67 4.41
CA TRP A 44 27.24 43.43 4.97
C TRP A 44 27.62 44.38 6.12
N LYS A 45 26.93 45.51 6.31
CA LYS A 45 27.13 46.36 7.49
C LYS A 45 26.71 45.60 8.75
N ASP A 46 25.52 45.01 8.70
CA ASP A 46 24.88 44.41 9.87
C ASP A 46 25.29 42.94 10.04
N ASN A 47 25.41 42.18 8.94
CA ASN A 47 25.50 40.71 9.00
C ASN A 47 26.92 40.13 8.85
N LEU A 48 27.93 40.93 8.47
CA LEU A 48 29.30 40.42 8.22
C LEU A 48 29.90 39.68 9.43
N HIS A 49 29.52 40.06 10.64
CA HIS A 49 29.99 39.43 11.88
C HIS A 49 29.51 37.99 12.07
N LEU A 50 28.39 37.59 11.42
CA LEU A 50 27.81 36.25 11.51
C LEU A 50 28.56 35.19 10.67
N PHE A 51 29.35 35.62 9.69
CA PHE A 51 30.08 34.71 8.81
C PHE A 51 31.35 34.16 9.47
N PRO A 52 31.79 32.93 9.14
CA PRO A 52 33.10 32.43 9.57
C PRO A 52 34.25 33.35 9.19
N ASN A 53 35.31 33.35 9.98
CA ASN A 53 36.57 34.03 9.67
C ASN A 53 37.71 33.02 9.77
N ASP A 54 37.91 32.27 8.68
CA ASP A 54 38.89 31.20 8.55
C ASP A 54 39.94 31.59 7.48
N PRO A 55 41.20 31.10 7.51
CA PRO A 55 42.18 31.42 6.47
C PRO A 55 41.73 31.08 5.03
N THR A 56 40.90 30.06 4.84
CA THR A 56 40.30 29.71 3.54
C THR A 56 39.04 30.52 3.22
N PHE A 57 38.32 30.98 4.25
CA PHE A 57 37.14 31.84 4.12
C PHE A 57 37.28 33.12 4.97
N PRO A 58 38.10 34.10 4.55
CA PRO A 58 38.26 35.35 5.28
C PRO A 58 36.96 36.16 5.27
N ARG A 59 36.59 36.69 6.44
CA ARG A 59 35.38 37.49 6.69
C ARG A 59 35.50 38.87 6.03
N LYS A 60 35.08 38.96 4.77
CA LYS A 60 34.99 40.19 3.98
C LYS A 60 33.71 40.19 3.14
N PRO A 61 33.13 41.35 2.79
CA PRO A 61 31.98 41.46 1.90
C PRO A 61 32.20 40.80 0.53
N ARG A 62 31.17 40.15 -0.01
CA ARG A 62 31.19 39.42 -1.29
C ARG A 62 29.83 39.54 -1.99
N GLU A 63 29.71 38.93 -3.16
CA GLU A 63 28.40 38.60 -3.75
C GLU A 63 27.78 37.43 -2.97
N ILE A 64 26.50 37.52 -2.64
CA ILE A 64 25.73 36.49 -1.94
C ILE A 64 24.30 36.44 -2.50
N LEU A 65 23.76 35.21 -2.58
CA LEU A 65 22.42 34.91 -3.06
C LEU A 65 21.68 34.17 -1.94
N CYS A 66 20.52 34.68 -1.54
CA CYS A 66 19.64 34.06 -0.56
C CYS A 66 18.54 33.27 -1.29
N MET A 67 18.43 31.98 -0.96
CA MET A 67 17.53 31.02 -1.59
C MET A 67 16.89 30.10 -0.56
N GLU A 68 15.77 29.49 -0.95
CA GLU A 68 15.15 28.37 -0.25
C GLU A 68 16.10 27.19 -0.10
N ARG A 69 16.16 26.61 1.11
CA ARG A 69 17.00 25.46 1.41
C ARG A 69 16.23 24.16 1.23
N ILE A 70 16.55 23.42 0.17
CA ILE A 70 16.18 22.00 0.05
C ILE A 70 16.74 21.25 1.27
N PHE A 71 15.90 20.54 2.03
CA PHE A 71 16.38 19.75 3.17
C PHE A 71 16.89 18.39 2.71
N PRO A 72 17.98 17.86 3.31
CA PRO A 72 18.47 16.53 2.97
C PRO A 72 17.43 15.45 3.27
N LEU A 73 17.51 14.34 2.54
CA LEU A 73 16.53 13.26 2.60
C LEU A 73 16.25 12.78 4.05
N PRO A 74 15.01 12.33 4.36
CA PRO A 74 14.64 11.78 5.66
C PRO A 74 15.59 10.67 6.12
N GLU A 75 15.82 10.60 7.43
CA GLU A 75 16.80 9.68 8.00
C GLU A 75 16.61 8.20 7.65
N PRO A 76 15.38 7.63 7.63
CA PRO A 76 15.17 6.25 7.19
C PRO A 76 15.69 6.00 5.77
N ILE A 77 15.54 6.96 4.85
CA ILE A 77 16.02 6.86 3.47
C ILE A 77 17.55 6.95 3.43
N ARG A 78 18.16 7.87 4.19
CA ARG A 78 19.62 7.95 4.31
C ARG A 78 20.23 6.66 4.86
N GLN A 79 19.62 6.09 5.90
CA GLN A 79 20.05 4.82 6.47
C GLN A 79 19.89 3.66 5.48
N ALA A 80 18.76 3.57 4.75
CA ALA A 80 18.55 2.55 3.74
C ALA A 80 19.55 2.63 2.57
N LEU A 81 19.90 3.85 2.11
CA LEU A 81 20.93 4.04 1.09
C LEU A 81 22.33 3.59 1.58
N ILE A 82 22.63 3.76 2.87
CA ILE A 82 23.85 3.20 3.47
C ILE A 82 23.76 1.66 3.52
N ASP A 83 22.67 1.10 4.04
CA ASP A 83 22.52 -0.36 4.21
C ASP A 83 22.54 -1.13 2.88
N LEU A 84 22.09 -0.52 1.77
CA LEU A 84 22.02 -1.15 0.45
C LEU A 84 23.25 -0.93 -0.44
N PHE A 85 23.99 0.19 -0.25
CA PHE A 85 25.09 0.57 -1.16
C PHE A 85 26.44 0.83 -0.49
N CYS A 86 26.52 0.88 0.84
CA CYS A 86 27.80 0.93 1.54
C CYS A 86 28.47 -0.45 1.56
N ASN A 87 29.80 -0.48 1.72
CA ASN A 87 30.51 -1.69 2.07
C ASN A 87 30.01 -2.19 3.46
N PRO A 88 29.57 -3.45 3.62
CA PRO A 88 29.03 -3.95 4.89
C PRO A 88 29.90 -3.70 6.12
N ASN A 89 31.23 -3.71 5.96
CA ASN A 89 32.18 -3.45 7.03
C ASN A 89 32.12 -2.00 7.55
N ASN A 90 31.68 -1.07 6.71
CA ASN A 90 31.74 0.38 6.95
C ASN A 90 30.34 0.99 7.23
N VAL A 91 29.26 0.20 7.16
CA VAL A 91 27.86 0.66 7.40
C VAL A 91 27.72 1.41 8.73
N ILE A 92 28.30 0.89 9.82
CA ILE A 92 28.22 1.51 11.15
C ILE A 92 28.95 2.86 11.17
N GLN A 93 30.12 2.96 10.54
CA GLN A 93 30.85 4.22 10.40
C GLN A 93 30.07 5.23 9.55
N ALA A 94 29.53 4.80 8.41
CA ALA A 94 28.77 5.65 7.50
C ALA A 94 27.45 6.17 8.10
N LYS A 95 26.78 5.39 8.97
CA LYS A 95 25.60 5.85 9.73
C LYS A 95 25.93 6.87 10.82
N ASN A 96 27.13 6.78 11.41
CA ASN A 96 27.57 7.69 12.47
C ASN A 96 28.27 8.96 11.95
N ASP A 97 28.74 8.97 10.70
CA ASP A 97 29.40 10.12 10.08
C ASP A 97 28.45 11.33 9.98
N PRO A 98 28.76 12.48 10.62
CA PRO A 98 27.92 13.67 10.57
C PRO A 98 27.73 14.25 9.16
N SER A 99 28.68 14.06 8.24
CA SER A 99 28.61 14.57 6.87
C SER A 99 27.54 13.86 6.03
N ASN A 100 27.19 12.61 6.39
CA ASN A 100 26.11 11.84 5.76
C ASN A 100 24.71 12.32 6.17
N LYS A 101 24.61 13.39 6.97
CA LYS A 101 23.37 14.14 7.18
C LYS A 101 23.04 15.06 5.99
N ASP A 102 24.05 15.54 5.25
CA ASP A 102 23.89 16.43 4.08
C ASP A 102 23.64 15.63 2.77
N CYS A 103 22.60 14.78 2.79
CA CYS A 103 22.23 13.93 1.66
C CYS A 103 21.19 14.58 0.74
N LEU A 104 21.64 15.04 -0.42
CA LEU A 104 20.82 15.24 -1.63
C LEU A 104 21.27 14.21 -2.67
N VAL A 105 20.30 13.53 -3.30
CA VAL A 105 20.58 12.43 -4.24
C VAL A 105 20.41 12.89 -5.67
N ARG A 106 21.47 12.86 -6.47
CA ARG A 106 21.50 13.21 -7.89
C ARG A 106 21.02 12.00 -8.71
N LEU A 107 19.92 12.14 -9.44
CA LEU A 107 19.33 11.05 -10.24
C LEU A 107 19.97 10.99 -11.62
N LEU A 108 20.64 9.89 -11.97
CA LEU A 108 21.25 9.71 -13.29
C LEU A 108 20.49 8.68 -14.13
N LEU A 109 19.36 9.10 -14.73
CA LEU A 109 18.53 8.23 -15.58
C LEU A 109 19.26 7.81 -16.87
N GLY A 110 20.24 8.59 -17.33
CA GLY A 110 21.01 8.32 -18.55
C GLY A 110 22.28 7.49 -18.34
N ARG A 111 22.54 6.97 -17.13
CA ARG A 111 23.81 6.28 -16.83
C ARG A 111 23.64 5.12 -15.85
N ARG A 112 24.01 3.91 -16.30
CA ARG A 112 24.23 2.74 -15.45
C ARG A 112 25.66 2.75 -14.87
N ARG A 113 25.87 2.10 -13.73
CA ARG A 113 27.21 1.75 -13.23
C ARG A 113 27.85 0.68 -14.13
N PHE A 114 29.18 0.67 -14.19
CA PHE A 114 29.92 -0.35 -14.95
C PHE A 114 30.01 -1.69 -14.19
N GLY A 115 29.58 -2.77 -14.84
CA GLY A 115 29.66 -4.15 -14.33
C GLY A 115 28.60 -4.52 -13.27
N THR A 116 28.53 -5.81 -12.92
CA THR A 116 27.64 -6.36 -11.87
C THR A 116 28.16 -6.05 -10.45
N SER A 117 28.59 -4.81 -10.25
CA SER A 117 29.43 -4.38 -9.14
C SER A 117 28.61 -4.21 -7.85
N ARG A 118 28.47 -5.30 -7.08
CA ARG A 118 28.41 -5.19 -5.62
C ARG A 118 29.63 -4.35 -5.20
N PRO A 119 29.47 -3.25 -4.45
CA PRO A 119 30.59 -2.36 -4.17
C PRO A 119 31.56 -2.97 -3.15
N GLY A 120 32.58 -3.66 -3.66
CA GLY A 120 33.94 -3.58 -3.11
C GLY A 120 34.62 -2.24 -3.44
N GLY A 121 33.82 -1.19 -3.68
CA GLY A 121 34.26 0.09 -4.19
C GLY A 121 34.43 1.11 -3.08
N SER A 122 35.67 1.58 -2.91
CA SER A 122 36.11 2.57 -1.91
C SER A 122 36.03 2.11 -0.44
N MET A 123 37.04 2.51 0.35
CA MET A 123 36.93 2.51 1.82
C MET A 123 36.04 3.66 2.32
N PHE A 124 35.80 4.67 1.47
CA PHE A 124 35.06 5.88 1.79
C PHE A 124 33.72 5.90 1.06
N PHE A 125 32.64 5.80 1.84
CA PHE A 125 31.26 5.96 1.36
C PHE A 125 30.70 7.26 1.94
N SER A 126 30.12 8.12 1.09
CA SER A 126 29.43 9.32 1.54
C SER A 126 28.11 9.51 0.80
N LEU A 127 27.11 10.03 1.52
CA LEU A 127 25.82 10.44 0.99
C LEU A 127 25.81 11.89 0.47
N ARG A 128 26.90 12.64 0.66
CA ARG A 128 27.05 14.00 0.16
C ARG A 128 27.31 13.96 -1.35
N ASN A 129 26.49 14.64 -2.14
CA ASN A 129 26.48 14.58 -3.61
C ASN A 129 26.31 13.14 -4.16
N TYR A 130 25.52 12.30 -3.48
CA TYR A 130 25.33 10.89 -3.87
C TYR A 130 24.69 10.77 -5.27
N LYS A 131 25.38 10.12 -6.21
CA LYS A 131 24.90 9.86 -7.57
C LYS A 131 24.19 8.50 -7.62
N LEU A 132 22.87 8.52 -7.73
CA LEU A 132 22.03 7.32 -7.85
C LEU A 132 21.79 7.02 -9.34
N HIS A 133 22.41 5.95 -9.82
CA HIS A 133 22.42 5.54 -11.23
C HIS A 133 21.14 4.81 -11.62
N VAL A 134 20.79 4.78 -12.91
CA VAL A 134 19.54 4.17 -13.40
C VAL A 134 19.42 2.68 -13.05
N ASP A 135 20.53 1.94 -12.94
CA ASP A 135 20.53 0.56 -12.45
C ASP A 135 20.25 0.44 -10.94
N GLN A 136 20.59 1.47 -10.16
CA GLN A 136 20.26 1.54 -8.73
C GLN A 136 18.81 1.97 -8.52
N ILE A 137 18.29 2.88 -9.35
CA ILE A 137 16.88 3.29 -9.36
C ILE A 137 16.01 2.05 -9.67
N GLN A 138 16.40 1.27 -10.70
CA GLN A 138 15.80 -0.02 -11.04
C GLN A 138 15.90 -1.07 -9.92
N MET A 139 17.04 -1.16 -9.22
CA MET A 139 17.25 -2.10 -8.11
C MET A 139 16.46 -1.73 -6.84
N LEU A 140 16.13 -0.45 -6.66
CA LEU A 140 15.32 0.06 -5.56
C LEU A 140 13.81 0.01 -5.84
N ASP A 141 13.39 -0.38 -7.05
CA ASP A 141 11.99 -0.34 -7.52
C ASP A 141 11.37 1.07 -7.40
N LEU A 142 12.16 2.11 -7.71
CA LEU A 142 11.70 3.50 -7.79
C LEU A 142 11.14 3.80 -9.18
N ASP A 143 10.10 4.64 -9.25
CA ASP A 143 9.45 4.99 -10.52
C ASP A 143 10.33 5.93 -11.37
N ALA A 144 11.20 5.32 -12.16
CA ALA A 144 12.05 6.01 -13.13
C ALA A 144 11.24 6.63 -14.29
N GLU A 145 10.01 6.20 -14.55
CA GLU A 145 9.14 6.76 -15.58
C GLU A 145 8.49 8.06 -15.09
N GLU A 146 8.06 8.13 -13.83
CA GLU A 146 7.65 9.38 -13.16
C GLU A 146 8.82 10.39 -13.09
N PHE A 147 10.03 9.94 -12.74
CA PHE A 147 11.21 10.81 -12.80
C PHE A 147 11.52 11.28 -14.23
N ALA A 148 11.44 10.40 -15.23
CA ALA A 148 11.64 10.77 -16.64
C ALA A 148 10.57 11.77 -17.12
N ILE A 149 9.31 11.62 -16.67
CA ILE A 149 8.22 12.58 -16.93
C ILE A 149 8.55 13.94 -16.30
N GLY A 150 8.90 13.99 -15.01
CA GLY A 150 9.25 15.24 -14.31
C GLY A 150 10.42 15.98 -14.95
N VAL A 151 11.50 15.26 -15.32
CA VAL A 151 12.66 15.83 -16.03
C VAL A 151 12.29 16.31 -17.43
N SER A 152 11.45 15.57 -18.17
CA SER A 152 11.01 15.94 -19.52
C SER A 152 10.09 17.17 -19.54
N ASP A 153 9.19 17.29 -18.58
CA ASP A 153 8.34 18.48 -18.41
C ASP A 153 9.19 19.69 -18.02
N ALA A 154 10.16 19.50 -17.13
CA ALA A 154 11.07 20.57 -16.72
C ALA A 154 11.80 21.15 -17.93
N LEU A 155 12.49 20.29 -18.71
CA LEU A 155 13.19 20.72 -19.91
C LEU A 155 12.24 21.33 -20.96
N ALA A 156 11.03 20.80 -21.12
CA ALA A 156 10.05 21.41 -22.03
C ALA A 156 9.66 22.83 -21.61
N VAL A 157 9.54 23.12 -20.31
CA VAL A 157 9.33 24.50 -19.82
C VAL A 157 10.56 25.37 -20.05
N LEU A 158 11.77 24.88 -19.73
CA LEU A 158 13.01 25.64 -19.87
C LEU A 158 13.29 26.03 -21.33
N HIS A 159 13.18 25.08 -22.26
CA HIS A 159 13.39 25.32 -23.69
C HIS A 159 12.25 26.17 -24.28
N TRP A 160 10.98 25.77 -24.13
CA TRP A 160 9.87 26.34 -24.92
C TRP A 160 9.20 27.57 -24.31
N HIS A 161 9.19 27.72 -22.97
CA HIS A 161 8.62 28.91 -22.30
C HIS A 161 9.70 29.87 -21.80
N THR A 162 10.67 29.39 -21.01
CA THR A 162 11.73 30.23 -20.43
C THR A 162 12.75 30.70 -21.48
N ARG A 163 12.91 29.93 -22.56
CA ARG A 163 13.83 30.16 -23.68
C ARG A 163 15.29 30.19 -23.26
N ILE A 164 15.71 29.17 -22.51
CA ILE A 164 17.12 28.93 -22.14
C ILE A 164 17.57 27.53 -22.58
N ASP A 165 18.87 27.30 -22.72
CA ASP A 165 19.43 26.03 -23.18
C ASP A 165 19.40 24.90 -22.14
N ALA A 166 19.28 25.24 -20.86
CA ALA A 166 19.37 24.34 -19.72
C ALA A 166 20.76 23.69 -19.52
N MET A 167 21.83 24.45 -19.80
CA MET A 167 23.21 24.02 -19.53
C MET A 167 23.51 23.85 -18.03
N ASP A 168 24.19 22.74 -17.69
CA ASP A 168 24.73 22.35 -16.38
C ASP A 168 23.70 22.20 -15.24
N ILE A 169 22.41 22.09 -15.56
CA ILE A 169 21.36 21.95 -14.54
C ILE A 169 21.40 20.59 -13.85
N GLU A 170 21.13 20.59 -12.53
CA GLU A 170 21.11 19.37 -11.73
C GLU A 170 19.70 18.96 -11.31
N PHE A 171 19.42 17.65 -11.40
CA PHE A 171 18.19 17.05 -10.90
C PHE A 171 18.46 16.24 -9.63
N VAL A 172 17.84 16.62 -8.51
CA VAL A 172 18.07 16.01 -7.19
C VAL A 172 16.79 15.62 -6.47
N LEU A 173 16.81 14.48 -5.78
CA LEU A 173 15.84 14.17 -4.74
C LEU A 173 16.27 14.85 -3.43
N GLY A 174 15.35 15.65 -2.89
CA GLY A 174 15.48 16.35 -1.62
C GLY A 174 14.12 16.41 -0.92
N SER A 175 14.07 17.01 0.28
CA SER A 175 12.85 17.03 1.09
C SER A 175 12.41 18.44 1.50
N SER A 176 11.09 18.58 1.67
CA SER A 176 10.40 19.78 2.17
C SER A 176 9.47 19.40 3.34
N PRO A 177 9.06 20.34 4.20
CA PRO A 177 8.07 20.07 5.25
C PRO A 177 6.72 19.64 4.66
N LEU A 178 5.94 18.82 5.38
CA LEU A 178 4.65 18.34 4.89
C LEU A 178 3.62 19.46 4.62
N ASP A 179 3.72 20.59 5.32
CA ASP A 179 2.80 21.72 5.10
C ASP A 179 3.32 22.65 3.99
N GLN A 180 2.90 22.37 2.75
CA GLN A 180 3.15 23.22 1.56
C GLN A 180 2.52 24.62 1.66
N ASN A 181 1.75 24.92 2.71
CA ASN A 181 1.18 26.23 3.01
C ASN A 181 1.81 26.90 4.26
N ALA A 182 2.86 26.32 4.84
CA ALA A 182 3.49 26.80 6.08
C ALA A 182 3.95 28.28 6.04
N VAL A 183 4.22 28.85 4.86
CA VAL A 183 4.48 30.28 4.66
C VAL A 183 3.78 30.74 3.38
N ARG A 184 2.73 31.57 3.51
CA ARG A 184 2.02 32.18 2.36
C ARG A 184 1.57 33.64 2.53
N ARG A 185 1.91 34.31 3.64
CA ARG A 185 1.68 35.77 3.79
C ARG A 185 2.95 36.50 4.17
N VAL A 186 3.43 37.33 3.25
CA VAL A 186 4.19 38.54 3.60
C VAL A 186 3.21 39.49 4.27
N VAL A 187 3.49 39.89 5.51
CA VAL A 187 2.76 41.02 6.13
C VAL A 187 3.37 42.30 5.56
N PRO A 188 2.59 43.20 4.92
CA PRO A 188 3.13 44.45 4.39
C PRO A 188 3.77 45.29 5.50
N LEU A 189 4.84 46.02 5.19
CA LEU A 189 5.53 46.88 6.17
C LEU A 189 4.56 47.83 6.92
N PRO A 190 3.58 48.50 6.27
CA PRO A 190 2.59 49.34 6.97
C PRO A 190 1.69 48.60 7.97
N ASP A 191 1.57 47.27 7.88
CA ASP A 191 0.85 46.43 8.84
C ASP A 191 1.75 45.85 9.94
N ILE A 192 3.08 45.87 9.74
CA ILE A 192 4.08 45.58 10.79
C ILE A 192 4.31 46.84 11.64
N GLU A 193 4.40 48.02 11.02
CA GLU A 193 4.55 49.33 11.69
C GLU A 193 3.35 49.67 12.61
N ARG A 194 2.21 49.02 12.41
CA ARG A 194 1.01 49.09 13.27
C ARG A 194 1.04 48.15 14.48
N LEU A 195 2.05 47.28 14.60
CA LEU A 195 2.18 46.34 15.73
C LEU A 195 3.04 46.95 16.84
N ALA A 196 2.76 46.58 18.09
CA ALA A 196 3.64 46.91 19.19
C ALA A 196 5.00 46.18 19.03
N PRO A 197 6.15 46.80 19.34
CA PRO A 197 7.45 46.15 19.31
C PRO A 197 7.45 44.82 20.10
N GLY A 198 7.97 43.75 19.48
CA GLY A 198 7.95 42.40 20.07
C GLY A 198 6.67 41.59 19.85
N THR A 199 5.65 42.12 19.14
CA THR A 199 4.46 41.35 18.76
C THR A 199 4.83 40.18 17.85
N SER A 200 4.40 38.96 18.18
CA SER A 200 4.56 37.81 17.29
C SER A 200 3.81 38.00 15.98
N THR A 201 4.51 37.77 14.86
CA THR A 201 3.94 37.67 13.52
C THR A 201 3.80 36.22 13.05
N PHE A 202 4.24 35.23 13.84
CA PHE A 202 4.22 33.82 13.49
C PHE A 202 2.80 33.35 13.12
N GLU A 203 1.83 33.60 14.00
CA GLU A 203 0.41 33.26 13.83
C GLU A 203 -0.28 34.06 12.70
N ARG A 204 0.39 35.07 12.13
CA ARG A 204 -0.11 35.90 11.02
C ARG A 204 0.56 35.56 9.67
N THR A 205 1.68 34.83 9.69
CA THR A 205 2.51 34.50 8.53
C THR A 205 2.52 33.00 8.22
N THR A 206 2.31 32.15 9.23
CA THR A 206 2.34 30.69 9.16
C THR A 206 1.02 30.05 9.59
N ASN A 207 0.86 28.78 9.26
CA ASN A 207 -0.24 27.94 9.77
C ASN A 207 0.05 27.53 11.22
N SER A 208 -0.98 27.42 12.08
CA SER A 208 -0.80 27.35 13.55
C SER A 208 -0.34 26.00 14.11
N SER A 209 -0.01 25.00 13.28
CA SER A 209 0.49 23.67 13.72
C SER A 209 1.29 22.92 12.63
N PRO A 210 2.45 23.44 12.18
CA PRO A 210 3.27 22.78 11.17
C PRO A 210 3.92 21.49 11.71
N ASN A 211 3.62 20.34 11.09
CA ASN A 211 4.14 19.05 11.53
C ASN A 211 5.56 18.78 10.99
N PHE A 212 6.57 19.37 11.63
CA PHE A 212 8.00 19.21 11.27
C PHE A 212 8.52 17.75 11.35
N LYS A 213 7.77 16.80 11.92
CA LYS A 213 8.12 15.37 11.94
C LYS A 213 7.75 14.65 10.64
N LYS A 214 6.95 15.26 9.76
CA LYS A 214 6.62 14.73 8.43
C LYS A 214 7.24 15.62 7.34
N ARG A 215 7.71 15.00 6.27
CA ARG A 215 8.32 15.66 5.10
C ARG A 215 7.84 15.00 3.81
N PHE A 216 7.69 15.77 2.76
CA PHE A 216 7.66 15.24 1.40
C PHE A 216 9.09 15.02 0.91
N VAL A 217 9.26 14.06 -0.01
CA VAL A 217 10.43 13.96 -0.87
C VAL A 217 9.96 14.33 -2.27
N SER A 218 10.61 15.30 -2.88
CA SER A 218 10.28 15.81 -4.22
C SER A 218 11.51 15.72 -5.11
N LEU A 219 11.27 15.68 -6.42
CA LEU A 219 12.29 16.01 -7.42
C LEU A 219 12.46 17.54 -7.45
N TRP A 220 13.71 18.00 -7.42
CA TRP A 220 14.08 19.41 -7.55
C TRP A 220 15.00 19.58 -8.75
N VAL A 221 14.91 20.74 -9.40
CA VAL A 221 15.90 21.19 -10.41
C VAL A 221 16.63 22.43 -9.89
N LEU A 222 17.96 22.47 -10.06
CA LEU A 222 18.82 23.53 -9.54
C LEU A 222 20.09 23.76 -10.40
N ASP A 223 20.90 24.70 -9.95
CA ASP A 223 22.14 25.24 -10.56
C ASP A 223 22.01 25.84 -11.97
N PHE A 224 21.24 26.91 -12.07
CA PHE A 224 21.05 27.68 -13.30
C PHE A 224 22.17 28.71 -13.58
N ASP A 225 23.40 28.51 -13.07
CA ASP A 225 24.46 29.52 -13.20
C ASP A 225 25.09 29.58 -14.61
N ALA A 226 25.06 28.45 -15.35
CA ALA A 226 25.59 28.30 -16.70
C ALA A 226 24.53 28.45 -17.80
N CYS A 227 23.25 28.39 -17.43
CA CYS A 227 22.11 28.55 -18.36
C CYS A 227 22.13 29.91 -19.06
N VAL A 228 21.97 29.91 -20.38
CA VAL A 228 21.89 31.13 -21.20
C VAL A 228 20.70 31.07 -22.18
N PRO A 229 20.24 32.22 -22.74
CA PRO A 229 19.11 32.24 -23.66
C PRO A 229 19.35 31.44 -24.96
N VAL A 230 18.26 30.93 -25.54
CA VAL A 230 18.24 30.32 -26.89
C VAL A 230 17.33 31.09 -27.83
N THR A 231 17.65 31.05 -29.12
CA THR A 231 16.74 31.45 -30.20
C THR A 231 15.65 30.39 -30.44
N MET A 232 14.60 30.77 -31.17
CA MET A 232 13.50 29.86 -31.57
C MET A 232 13.65 29.41 -33.02
N ASP A 233 14.86 28.91 -33.33
CA ASP A 233 15.30 28.43 -34.64
C ASP A 233 16.27 27.25 -34.47
N ASP A 234 16.75 26.68 -35.58
CA ASP A 234 17.64 25.52 -35.56
C ASP A 234 18.98 25.80 -34.85
N GLY A 235 19.40 27.07 -34.72
CA GLY A 235 20.57 27.46 -33.94
C GLY A 235 20.34 27.24 -32.45
N GLY A 236 19.20 27.73 -31.94
CA GLY A 236 18.78 27.51 -30.55
C GLY A 236 18.49 26.05 -30.24
N VAL A 237 17.93 25.29 -31.20
CA VAL A 237 17.78 23.82 -31.08
C VAL A 237 19.14 23.13 -30.98
N ARG A 238 20.11 23.48 -31.82
CA ARG A 238 21.48 22.93 -31.72
C ARG A 238 22.15 23.27 -30.39
N GLN A 239 21.94 24.48 -29.86
CA GLN A 239 22.45 24.88 -28.53
C GLN A 239 21.79 24.07 -27.40
N ALA A 240 20.47 23.91 -27.43
CA ALA A 240 19.74 23.08 -26.45
C ALA A 240 20.15 21.60 -26.52
N VAL A 241 20.38 21.04 -27.71
CA VAL A 241 20.90 19.68 -27.88
C VAL A 241 22.34 19.56 -27.37
N LYS A 242 23.20 20.57 -27.60
CA LYS A 242 24.56 20.60 -27.03
C LYS A 242 24.52 20.61 -25.50
N ALA A 243 23.75 21.51 -24.90
CA ALA A 243 23.57 21.60 -23.45
C ALA A 243 23.02 20.29 -22.85
N PHE A 244 22.01 19.69 -23.50
CA PHE A 244 21.48 18.38 -23.13
C PHE A 244 22.57 17.28 -23.13
N LEU A 245 23.44 17.25 -24.14
CA LEU A 245 24.49 16.22 -24.27
C LEU A 245 25.69 16.44 -23.32
N GLU A 246 26.11 17.68 -23.12
CA GLU A 246 27.27 18.04 -22.29
C GLU A 246 26.98 18.00 -20.78
N THR A 247 25.73 18.28 -20.37
CA THR A 247 25.30 18.16 -18.98
C THR A 247 25.38 16.70 -18.50
N ASP A 248 25.74 16.49 -17.22
CA ASP A 248 25.81 15.18 -16.57
C ASP A 248 24.48 14.40 -16.80
N PRO A 249 24.48 13.06 -16.95
CA PRO A 249 23.38 12.33 -17.59
C PRO A 249 22.18 12.08 -16.65
N PHE A 250 21.57 13.16 -16.16
CA PHE A 250 20.32 13.17 -15.40
C PHE A 250 19.14 12.66 -16.24
N CYS A 251 19.12 12.99 -17.54
CA CYS A 251 18.09 12.57 -18.49
C CYS A 251 18.42 11.20 -19.12
N PRO A 252 17.42 10.38 -19.49
CA PRO A 252 17.62 9.20 -20.34
C PRO A 252 18.32 9.56 -21.67
N ARG A 253 18.99 8.59 -22.28
CA ARG A 253 19.72 8.75 -23.55
C ARG A 253 19.26 7.70 -24.58
N PRO A 254 19.13 8.06 -25.88
CA PRO A 254 18.87 7.09 -26.95
C PRO A 254 20.09 6.20 -27.21
N GLY A 255 19.87 5.03 -27.81
CA GLY A 255 20.95 4.19 -28.36
C GLY A 255 21.82 3.53 -27.28
N SER A 256 21.28 3.38 -26.07
CA SER A 256 21.88 2.68 -24.93
C SER A 256 22.02 1.17 -25.15
N GLY A 257 21.14 0.58 -25.97
CA GLY A 257 21.03 -0.88 -26.16
C GLY A 257 20.43 -1.64 -24.98
N ASP A 258 20.07 -0.96 -23.89
CA ASP A 258 19.42 -1.53 -22.71
C ASP A 258 17.90 -1.31 -22.79
N PRO A 259 17.06 -2.37 -22.85
CA PRO A 259 15.61 -2.22 -23.00
C PRO A 259 14.94 -1.32 -21.93
N TYR A 260 15.52 -1.24 -20.73
CA TYR A 260 15.03 -0.36 -19.68
C TYR A 260 15.35 1.12 -19.98
N ALA A 261 16.60 1.44 -20.29
CA ALA A 261 16.99 2.80 -20.68
C ALA A 261 16.32 3.27 -21.99
N GLU A 262 16.13 2.40 -22.98
CA GLU A 262 15.34 2.73 -24.19
C GLU A 262 13.88 3.02 -23.85
N LYS A 263 13.24 2.27 -22.93
CA LYS A 263 11.87 2.58 -22.47
C LYS A 263 11.81 3.97 -21.82
N LEU A 264 12.77 4.28 -20.94
CA LEU A 264 12.86 5.59 -20.29
C LEU A 264 13.09 6.73 -21.30
N TRP A 265 13.89 6.49 -22.34
CA TRP A 265 14.06 7.44 -23.45
C TRP A 265 12.76 7.64 -24.25
N GLN A 266 12.00 6.58 -24.53
CA GLN A 266 10.70 6.69 -25.20
C GLN A 266 9.70 7.50 -24.36
N VAL A 267 9.60 7.25 -23.05
CA VAL A 267 8.72 8.01 -22.13
C VAL A 267 9.15 9.48 -22.07
N PHE A 268 10.44 9.74 -21.85
CA PHE A 268 11.01 11.10 -21.80
C PHE A 268 10.76 11.89 -23.09
N SER A 269 11.08 11.31 -24.25
CA SER A 269 10.97 12.01 -25.54
C SER A 269 9.51 12.25 -25.96
N GLN A 270 8.62 11.28 -25.74
CA GLN A 270 7.18 11.46 -26.01
C GLN A 270 6.57 12.52 -25.10
N ARG A 271 6.92 12.53 -23.80
CA ARG A 271 6.40 13.53 -22.85
C ARG A 271 6.96 14.93 -23.14
N TYR A 272 8.27 15.07 -23.38
CA TYR A 272 8.90 16.34 -23.77
C TYR A 272 8.21 16.98 -24.98
N ILE A 273 8.00 16.21 -26.06
CA ILE A 273 7.32 16.68 -27.28
C ILE A 273 5.84 17.01 -27.02
N SER A 274 5.15 16.20 -26.20
CA SER A 274 3.75 16.46 -25.82
C SER A 274 3.59 17.75 -25.02
N THR A 275 4.48 17.99 -24.05
CA THR A 275 4.46 19.18 -23.19
C THR A 275 4.93 20.42 -23.95
N GLY A 276 5.98 20.33 -24.79
CA GLY A 276 6.39 21.41 -25.69
C GLY A 276 5.26 21.87 -26.61
N ARG A 277 4.52 20.93 -27.22
CA ARG A 277 3.31 21.24 -28.03
C ARG A 277 2.24 21.99 -27.22
N LYS A 278 1.98 21.61 -25.96
CA LYS A 278 1.01 22.31 -25.09
C LYS A 278 1.44 23.73 -24.75
N ILE A 279 2.74 23.96 -24.52
CA ILE A 279 3.31 25.29 -24.24
C ILE A 279 3.15 26.20 -25.46
N LEU A 280 3.53 25.70 -26.64
CA LEU A 280 3.42 26.45 -27.90
C LEU A 280 1.97 26.72 -28.30
N ALA A 281 1.07 25.74 -28.13
CA ALA A 281 -0.37 25.91 -28.41
C ALA A 281 -1.11 26.83 -27.41
N GLY A 282 -0.60 26.95 -26.17
CA GLY A 282 -1.12 27.89 -25.16
C GLY A 282 -0.63 29.33 -25.32
N THR A 283 0.26 29.60 -26.27
CA THR A 283 0.79 30.95 -26.53
C THR A 283 -0.10 31.67 -27.55
N PRO A 284 -0.59 32.90 -27.28
CA PRO A 284 -1.35 33.66 -28.27
C PRO A 284 -0.47 33.94 -29.49
N ILE A 285 -1.06 33.78 -30.68
CA ILE A 285 -0.38 33.91 -31.97
C ILE A 285 0.28 35.30 -32.05
N LEU A 286 1.62 35.33 -32.07
CA LEU A 286 2.35 36.52 -32.49
C LEU A 286 1.97 36.81 -33.95
N PRO A 287 1.66 38.07 -34.31
CA PRO A 287 1.31 38.41 -35.68
C PRO A 287 2.48 38.04 -36.62
N PRO A 288 2.20 37.67 -37.88
CA PRO A 288 3.24 37.34 -38.84
C PRO A 288 4.20 38.53 -38.97
N ILE A 289 5.51 38.25 -38.88
CA ILE A 289 6.56 39.27 -38.94
C ILE A 289 6.40 40.05 -40.26
N SER A 290 6.08 41.34 -40.16
CA SER A 290 6.01 42.24 -41.29
C SER A 290 7.38 42.34 -41.96
N LYS A 291 7.45 42.10 -43.28
CA LYS A 291 8.68 42.19 -44.08
C LYS A 291 9.12 43.65 -44.32
N GLU A 292 9.26 44.45 -43.27
CA GLU A 292 9.73 45.84 -43.38
C GLU A 292 10.33 46.33 -42.04
N GLY A 293 11.63 46.62 -42.06
CA GLY A 293 12.43 47.08 -40.91
C GLY A 293 12.93 45.93 -39.99
N LEU A 294 14.17 45.93 -39.50
CA LEU A 294 15.24 46.94 -39.62
C LEU A 294 16.33 46.55 -40.64
N ARG A 295 17.09 47.55 -41.09
CA ARG A 295 18.26 47.39 -41.97
C ARG A 295 19.48 46.92 -41.17
N VAL A 296 20.23 45.97 -41.72
CA VAL A 296 21.65 45.77 -41.34
C VAL A 296 22.49 46.73 -42.19
N THR A 297 23.24 47.61 -41.54
CA THR A 297 24.35 48.34 -42.18
C THR A 297 25.61 47.50 -42.09
N HIS A 298 26.00 46.87 -43.20
CA HIS A 298 27.34 46.29 -43.32
C HIS A 298 28.38 47.41 -43.44
N GLU A 299 29.43 47.35 -42.63
CA GLU A 299 30.76 47.83 -43.02
C GLU A 299 31.69 46.63 -43.04
N ASP A 300 32.30 46.35 -44.19
CA ASP A 300 33.28 45.28 -44.35
C ASP A 300 34.63 45.63 -43.71
N LYS A 301 35.29 44.62 -43.13
CA LYS A 301 36.75 44.44 -43.20
C LYS A 301 37.24 43.06 -42.75
N GLY A 302 37.31 42.15 -43.73
CA GLY A 302 38.59 41.52 -44.09
C GLY A 302 39.02 40.24 -43.38
N ALA A 303 39.23 39.20 -44.20
CA ALA A 303 40.00 37.97 -43.95
C ALA A 303 39.41 36.98 -42.90
N GLN A 304 39.67 35.68 -43.00
CA GLN A 304 40.54 34.95 -43.93
C GLN A 304 39.91 33.60 -44.33
N GLU A 305 40.30 33.07 -45.50
CA GLU A 305 39.91 31.74 -45.97
C GLU A 305 40.58 30.64 -45.13
N ASP A 306 39.89 29.51 -44.90
CA ASP A 306 40.31 28.23 -45.51
C ASP A 306 39.21 27.14 -45.49
N GLN A 307 39.50 26.00 -46.13
CA GLN A 307 38.54 24.98 -46.59
C GLN A 307 38.17 23.88 -45.58
N VAL A 308 37.06 23.16 -45.84
CA VAL A 308 37.01 21.69 -46.08
C VAL A 308 35.58 21.28 -46.53
N GLU A 309 35.49 20.23 -47.35
CA GLU A 309 34.26 19.84 -48.06
C GLU A 309 33.31 18.87 -47.32
N LEU A 310 32.08 18.87 -47.84
CA LEU A 310 30.95 17.94 -47.70
C LEU A 310 31.28 16.45 -47.48
N ILE A 311 30.45 15.78 -46.66
CA ILE A 311 29.87 14.47 -46.99
C ILE A 311 28.34 14.52 -46.77
N ASP A 312 27.60 13.82 -47.63
CA ASP A 312 26.16 13.90 -47.86
C ASP A 312 25.31 12.91 -47.01
N GLY A 313 24.01 13.22 -46.88
CA GLY A 313 22.95 12.22 -47.05
C GLY A 313 22.41 11.47 -45.84
N THR A 314 21.37 12.00 -45.17
CA THR A 314 20.33 11.12 -44.55
C THR A 314 18.92 11.71 -44.37
N GLU A 315 18.51 12.77 -45.08
CA GLU A 315 17.11 13.25 -45.08
C GLU A 315 16.29 12.73 -46.28
N ARG A 316 15.88 11.44 -46.26
CA ARG A 316 14.73 10.90 -47.03
C ARG A 316 14.47 9.41 -46.77
N LYS A 317 13.48 9.10 -45.92
CA LYS A 317 12.57 7.92 -45.97
C LYS A 317 11.71 7.84 -44.71
N TYR A 318 10.56 8.52 -44.69
CA TYR A 318 9.53 8.32 -43.64
C TYR A 318 8.09 8.59 -44.11
N ILE A 319 7.88 8.63 -45.43
CA ILE A 319 6.57 8.66 -46.10
C ILE A 319 6.65 7.57 -47.19
N GLU A 320 5.51 6.93 -47.51
CA GLU A 320 5.37 5.74 -48.39
C GLU A 320 5.70 4.37 -47.76
N THR A 321 4.85 3.93 -46.83
CA THR A 321 4.18 2.61 -46.95
C THR A 321 3.02 2.50 -45.96
N LEU A 322 1.81 2.77 -46.44
CA LEU A 322 0.56 2.32 -45.83
C LEU A 322 -0.08 1.28 -46.77
N GLU A 323 -0.84 0.37 -46.16
CA GLU A 323 -1.64 -0.72 -46.76
C GLU A 323 -1.00 -2.12 -46.82
N GLU A 324 -1.08 -2.82 -45.68
CA GLU A 324 -1.68 -4.17 -45.66
C GLU A 324 -2.37 -4.43 -44.31
N LYS A 325 -3.39 -5.29 -44.30
CA LYS A 325 -4.25 -5.64 -43.13
C LYS A 325 -4.68 -7.10 -43.24
N PRO A 326 -5.11 -7.77 -42.13
CA PRO A 326 -4.88 -7.47 -40.71
C PRO A 326 -4.33 -8.69 -39.94
N LYS A 327 -3.89 -8.50 -38.67
CA LYS A 327 -3.90 -9.58 -37.66
C LYS A 327 -3.92 -9.07 -36.22
N GLN A 328 -4.52 -9.89 -35.36
CA GLN A 328 -4.70 -9.74 -33.91
C GLN A 328 -3.37 -9.86 -33.14
N ALA A 329 -3.22 -9.36 -31.90
CA ALA A 329 -4.04 -8.43 -31.10
C ALA A 329 -3.20 -7.74 -30.02
N THR A 330 -3.77 -6.69 -29.44
CA THR A 330 -3.27 -5.86 -28.33
C THR A 330 -3.15 -6.60 -26.98
N GLN A 331 -2.15 -6.29 -26.15
CA GLN A 331 -2.36 -5.61 -24.85
C GLN A 331 -1.06 -5.26 -24.07
N THR A 332 -1.18 -4.19 -23.25
CA THR A 332 -0.22 -3.52 -22.34
C THR A 332 -1.04 -3.04 -21.11
N PRO A 333 -0.51 -2.21 -20.16
CA PRO A 333 0.86 -2.08 -19.67
C PRO A 333 1.02 -2.79 -18.30
N LEU A 334 1.04 -2.25 -17.05
CA LEU A 334 1.34 -0.95 -16.41
C LEU A 334 1.90 -1.19 -14.97
N SER A 335 1.97 -0.16 -14.12
CA SER A 335 2.47 -0.14 -12.72
C SER A 335 1.48 0.66 -11.83
N ALA A 336 1.50 0.69 -10.48
CA ALA A 336 2.57 0.55 -9.47
C ALA A 336 2.02 0.13 -8.07
N VAL A 337 2.75 -0.64 -7.25
CA VAL A 337 2.48 -0.90 -5.81
C VAL A 337 3.74 -1.34 -5.04
N SER A 338 4.06 -0.61 -3.95
CA SER A 338 4.78 -0.98 -2.71
C SER A 338 5.90 -2.04 -2.69
N SER A 339 6.96 -1.77 -1.93
CA SER A 339 8.13 -2.64 -1.75
C SER A 339 7.88 -3.89 -0.88
N THR A 340 7.08 -4.83 -1.38
CA THR A 340 7.03 -6.25 -0.98
C THR A 340 6.50 -7.03 -2.17
N LEU A 341 7.22 -8.05 -2.66
CA LEU A 341 6.73 -8.89 -3.77
C LEU A 341 5.63 -9.86 -3.30
N SER A 342 4.45 -9.31 -3.05
CA SER A 342 3.18 -10.02 -2.89
C SER A 342 2.40 -10.03 -4.22
N LEU A 343 1.41 -10.92 -4.33
CA LEU A 343 0.54 -11.01 -5.51
C LEU A 343 -0.38 -9.80 -5.66
N GLU A 344 -0.90 -9.32 -4.53
CA GLU A 344 -1.69 -8.08 -4.42
C GLU A 344 -1.01 -6.91 -5.13
N ASN A 345 0.32 -6.81 -4.99
CA ASN A 345 1.08 -5.73 -5.59
C ASN A 345 1.11 -5.89 -7.10
N LEU A 346 1.57 -7.02 -7.65
CA LEU A 346 1.61 -7.26 -9.10
C LEU A 346 0.25 -7.14 -9.79
N GLU A 347 -0.85 -7.56 -9.16
CA GLU A 347 -2.17 -7.49 -9.79
C GLU A 347 -2.81 -6.08 -9.70
N SER A 348 -2.53 -5.30 -8.65
CA SER A 348 -2.93 -3.89 -8.57
C SER A 348 -1.97 -2.96 -9.33
N ILE A 349 -0.72 -3.37 -9.56
CA ILE A 349 0.23 -2.84 -10.55
C ILE A 349 -0.37 -2.97 -11.96
N ILE A 350 -1.06 -4.09 -12.24
CA ILE A 350 -1.49 -4.49 -13.60
C ILE A 350 -2.98 -4.16 -13.88
N GLY A 351 -3.75 -3.72 -12.87
CA GLY A 351 -5.20 -3.51 -12.88
C GLY A 351 -5.74 -2.34 -13.71
N GLY A 352 -5.41 -2.30 -15.01
CA GLY A 352 -5.86 -1.26 -15.94
C GLY A 352 -5.98 -1.67 -17.41
N ALA A 353 -5.29 -2.73 -17.87
CA ALA A 353 -5.46 -3.25 -19.25
C ALA A 353 -4.94 -4.68 -19.53
N ILE A 354 -4.43 -5.42 -18.53
CA ILE A 354 -4.18 -6.87 -18.62
C ILE A 354 -5.04 -7.55 -17.53
N ASN A 355 -5.70 -8.67 -17.88
CA ASN A 355 -6.64 -9.37 -17.00
C ASN A 355 -5.97 -10.51 -16.22
N GLU A 356 -4.77 -10.92 -16.65
CA GLU A 356 -4.06 -12.12 -16.22
C GLU A 356 -2.57 -11.86 -15.88
N THR A 357 -2.17 -12.19 -14.65
CA THR A 357 -0.81 -12.06 -14.12
C THR A 357 -0.17 -13.44 -13.95
N ARG A 358 1.06 -13.64 -14.43
CA ARG A 358 1.79 -14.91 -14.22
C ARG A 358 2.49 -14.92 -12.86
N VAL A 359 1.96 -15.72 -11.94
CA VAL A 359 2.42 -15.91 -10.55
C VAL A 359 3.66 -16.80 -10.46
N ALA A 360 3.67 -17.87 -11.26
CA ALA A 360 4.72 -18.88 -11.31
C ALA A 360 4.74 -19.49 -12.72
N PRO A 361 5.75 -20.30 -13.11
CA PRO A 361 5.83 -20.86 -14.46
C PRO A 361 4.54 -21.53 -14.94
N ASN A 362 3.86 -22.26 -14.06
CA ASN A 362 2.58 -22.92 -14.30
C ASN A 362 1.38 -22.32 -13.52
N TRP A 363 1.44 -21.05 -13.08
CA TRP A 363 0.34 -20.40 -12.33
C TRP A 363 0.01 -19.02 -12.91
N LEU A 364 -1.26 -18.82 -13.31
CA LEU A 364 -1.87 -17.54 -13.68
C LEU A 364 -2.86 -17.07 -12.59
N SER A 365 -2.96 -15.77 -12.36
CA SER A 365 -3.97 -15.18 -11.47
C SER A 365 -4.69 -14.03 -12.18
N PHE A 366 -5.99 -13.88 -11.91
CA PHE A 366 -6.89 -13.05 -12.70
C PHE A 366 -7.57 -11.96 -11.86
N SER A 367 -7.84 -10.82 -12.50
CA SER A 367 -8.39 -9.61 -11.86
C SER A 367 -9.88 -9.35 -12.15
N SER A 368 -10.48 -10.04 -13.14
CA SER A 368 -11.88 -9.84 -13.53
C SER A 368 -12.87 -10.62 -12.65
N LEU A 369 -14.11 -10.11 -12.55
CA LEU A 369 -15.17 -10.80 -11.78
C LEU A 369 -15.63 -12.09 -12.48
N GLU A 370 -15.62 -12.12 -13.82
CA GLU A 370 -16.06 -13.28 -14.60
C GLU A 370 -15.08 -14.45 -14.45
N ASP A 371 -13.77 -14.18 -14.51
CA ASP A 371 -12.74 -15.20 -14.26
C ASP A 371 -12.78 -15.69 -12.80
N PHE A 372 -13.06 -14.80 -11.83
CA PHE A 372 -13.28 -15.21 -10.44
C PHE A 372 -14.49 -16.16 -10.31
N GLU A 373 -15.59 -15.89 -11.02
CA GLU A 373 -16.75 -16.77 -11.02
C GLU A 373 -16.51 -18.09 -11.76
N ALA A 374 -15.72 -18.09 -12.83
CA ALA A 374 -15.26 -19.31 -13.48
C ALA A 374 -14.40 -20.18 -12.53
N ILE A 375 -13.39 -19.58 -11.88
CA ILE A 375 -12.41 -20.27 -11.04
C ILE A 375 -13.01 -20.76 -9.71
N TYR A 376 -13.90 -19.98 -9.10
CA TYR A 376 -14.44 -20.27 -7.77
C TYR A 376 -15.92 -20.68 -7.72
N GLY A 377 -16.64 -20.59 -8.84
CA GLY A 377 -18.07 -20.86 -8.94
C GLY A 377 -18.46 -22.35 -8.88
N PHE A 378 -19.14 -22.82 -9.92
CA PHE A 378 -19.72 -24.17 -9.96
C PHE A 378 -19.05 -25.10 -10.98
N ASN A 379 -17.89 -24.71 -11.53
CA ASN A 379 -17.08 -25.57 -12.37
C ASN A 379 -16.51 -26.75 -11.55
N LYS A 380 -16.78 -27.98 -11.99
CA LYS A 380 -16.38 -29.22 -11.31
C LYS A 380 -14.97 -29.69 -11.70
N ALA A 381 -14.46 -29.22 -12.85
CA ALA A 381 -13.14 -29.53 -13.38
C ALA A 381 -12.10 -28.44 -13.04
N ILE A 382 -12.44 -27.47 -12.20
CA ILE A 382 -11.48 -26.57 -11.54
C ILE A 382 -11.37 -27.00 -10.06
N GLU A 383 -10.25 -27.64 -9.71
CA GLU A 383 -10.06 -28.32 -8.43
C GLU A 383 -9.02 -27.64 -7.53
N LYS A 384 -8.85 -28.12 -6.30
CA LYS A 384 -7.73 -27.73 -5.43
C LYS A 384 -6.55 -28.69 -5.63
N ASN A 385 -5.34 -28.17 -5.48
CA ASN A 385 -4.06 -28.87 -5.62
C ASN A 385 -3.35 -29.05 -4.26
N GLU A 386 -2.05 -29.34 -4.30
CA GLU A 386 -1.15 -29.66 -3.17
C GLU A 386 -0.96 -28.49 -2.19
N PHE A 387 -1.30 -27.25 -2.61
CA PHE A 387 -1.42 -26.08 -1.72
C PHE A 387 -2.23 -26.39 -0.45
N TYR A 388 -3.25 -27.24 -0.57
CA TYR A 388 -4.19 -27.54 0.51
C TYR A 388 -3.76 -28.70 1.42
N ASP A 389 -2.53 -29.22 1.24
CA ASP A 389 -1.97 -30.28 2.10
C ASP A 389 -1.14 -29.74 3.29
N PHE A 390 -1.10 -28.43 3.52
CA PHE A 390 -0.30 -27.83 4.59
C PHE A 390 -0.63 -28.45 5.97
N GLY A 391 0.41 -28.74 6.77
CA GLY A 391 0.27 -29.32 8.11
C GLY A 391 -0.26 -30.77 8.16
N ARG A 392 -0.55 -31.42 7.02
CA ARG A 392 -0.99 -32.82 6.99
C ARG A 392 0.19 -33.76 7.21
N ASN A 393 0.30 -34.34 8.41
CA ASN A 393 1.02 -35.59 8.58
C ASN A 393 0.34 -36.67 7.72
N ARG A 394 0.94 -37.00 6.57
CA ARG A 394 0.45 -38.03 5.63
C ARG A 394 0.31 -39.37 6.37
N GLY A 395 -0.93 -39.73 6.70
CA GLY A 395 -1.30 -41.00 7.33
C GLY A 395 -2.01 -40.94 8.70
N SER A 396 -2.20 -39.79 9.36
CA SER A 396 -2.71 -39.76 10.75
C SER A 396 -4.02 -39.01 11.04
N ARG A 397 -4.61 -38.28 10.07
CA ARG A 397 -5.92 -37.61 10.25
C ARG A 397 -6.76 -37.63 8.96
N PRO A 398 -8.10 -37.74 9.05
CA PRO A 398 -8.99 -37.52 7.92
C PRO A 398 -8.84 -36.12 7.31
N GLU A 399 -9.11 -36.01 6.01
CA GLU A 399 -9.17 -34.75 5.28
C GLU A 399 -10.26 -33.82 5.82
N SER A 400 -9.97 -32.53 5.99
CA SER A 400 -10.99 -31.51 6.33
C SER A 400 -11.68 -30.97 5.08
N ILE A 401 -12.83 -30.31 5.23
CA ILE A 401 -13.55 -29.66 4.13
C ILE A 401 -12.70 -28.57 3.45
N PHE A 402 -11.85 -27.87 4.21
CA PHE A 402 -10.90 -26.92 3.63
C PHE A 402 -9.83 -27.62 2.78
N ALA A 403 -9.31 -28.75 3.23
CA ALA A 403 -8.34 -29.55 2.47
C ALA A 403 -8.96 -30.35 1.30
N ALA A 404 -10.27 -30.55 1.30
CA ALA A 404 -10.97 -31.42 0.35
C ALA A 404 -10.74 -31.02 -1.12
N LYS A 405 -9.94 -31.83 -1.84
CA LYS A 405 -9.38 -31.46 -3.15
C LYS A 405 -10.41 -31.46 -4.28
N THR A 406 -11.20 -32.53 -4.37
CA THR A 406 -12.18 -32.73 -5.46
C THR A 406 -13.56 -32.16 -5.10
N ASP A 407 -14.36 -31.77 -6.11
CA ASP A 407 -15.73 -31.30 -5.83
C ASP A 407 -16.59 -32.40 -5.19
N ALA A 408 -16.37 -33.67 -5.57
CA ALA A 408 -17.05 -34.81 -4.95
C ALA A 408 -16.73 -34.94 -3.44
N SER A 409 -15.45 -34.95 -3.06
CA SER A 409 -15.02 -34.98 -1.63
C SER A 409 -15.57 -33.78 -0.88
N HIS A 410 -15.42 -32.58 -1.46
CA HIS A 410 -15.89 -31.33 -0.88
C HIS A 410 -17.41 -31.31 -0.68
N ARG A 411 -18.20 -31.80 -1.65
CA ARG A 411 -19.67 -31.81 -1.58
C ARG A 411 -20.20 -32.75 -0.49
N VAL A 412 -19.59 -33.93 -0.33
CA VAL A 412 -19.93 -34.85 0.77
C VAL A 412 -19.62 -34.19 2.12
N LYS A 413 -18.40 -33.64 2.27
CA LYS A 413 -17.98 -32.95 3.50
C LYS A 413 -18.83 -31.71 3.79
N LYS A 414 -19.24 -30.93 2.78
CA LYS A 414 -20.14 -29.79 2.96
C LYS A 414 -21.49 -30.20 3.54
N LYS A 415 -22.05 -31.34 3.14
CA LYS A 415 -23.27 -31.88 3.77
C LYS A 415 -23.03 -32.27 5.23
N LYS A 416 -22.00 -33.11 5.49
CA LYS A 416 -21.63 -33.56 6.85
C LYS A 416 -21.39 -32.39 7.83
N VAL A 417 -20.68 -31.35 7.38
CA VAL A 417 -20.24 -30.22 8.21
C VAL A 417 -21.33 -29.15 8.36
N VAL A 418 -22.04 -28.78 7.29
CA VAL A 418 -22.96 -27.63 7.31
C VAL A 418 -24.35 -28.03 7.81
N SER A 419 -24.92 -29.13 7.32
CA SER A 419 -26.32 -29.48 7.59
C SER A 419 -26.66 -29.63 9.08
N PRO A 420 -25.82 -30.25 9.94
CA PRO A 420 -26.17 -30.42 11.35
C PRO A 420 -26.00 -29.15 12.19
N ALA A 421 -25.06 -28.26 11.83
CA ALA A 421 -24.50 -27.24 12.73
C ALA A 421 -24.41 -25.81 12.17
N LEU A 422 -24.27 -25.60 10.86
CA LEU A 422 -23.99 -24.29 10.25
C LEU A 422 -25.11 -23.80 9.32
N THR A 423 -26.33 -24.28 9.51
CA THR A 423 -27.54 -23.69 8.91
C THR A 423 -27.95 -22.43 9.68
N ASN A 424 -28.64 -21.48 9.04
CA ASN A 424 -29.05 -20.23 9.69
C ASN A 424 -29.87 -20.47 10.98
N THR A 425 -30.74 -21.48 10.97
CA THR A 425 -31.53 -21.91 12.14
C THR A 425 -30.65 -22.42 13.29
N ARG A 426 -29.56 -23.14 13.00
CA ARG A 426 -28.58 -23.59 14.02
C ARG A 426 -27.73 -22.43 14.52
N ILE A 427 -27.25 -21.58 13.62
CA ILE A 427 -26.46 -20.38 13.94
C ILE A 427 -27.23 -19.43 14.86
N ALA A 428 -28.55 -19.31 14.70
CA ALA A 428 -29.39 -18.55 15.64
C ALA A 428 -29.34 -19.09 17.09
N THR A 429 -29.26 -20.42 17.29
CA THR A 429 -29.16 -21.02 18.64
C THR A 429 -27.84 -20.71 19.34
N TYR A 430 -26.81 -20.29 18.58
CA TYR A 430 -25.51 -19.91 19.11
C TYR A 430 -25.44 -18.45 19.61
N LYS A 431 -26.45 -17.61 19.32
CA LYS A 431 -26.45 -16.18 19.70
C LYS A 431 -26.15 -15.93 21.19
N PRO A 432 -26.72 -16.66 22.17
CA PRO A 432 -26.43 -16.40 23.59
C PRO A 432 -24.94 -16.55 23.97
N VAL A 433 -24.21 -17.43 23.26
CA VAL A 433 -22.76 -17.62 23.45
C VAL A 433 -21.98 -16.44 22.87
N ILE A 434 -22.41 -15.93 21.71
CA ILE A 434 -21.84 -14.72 21.10
C ILE A 434 -22.06 -13.51 22.01
N ASP A 435 -23.29 -13.32 22.49
CA ASP A 435 -23.68 -12.20 23.36
C ASP A 435 -22.87 -12.20 24.67
N LYS A 436 -22.70 -13.38 25.30
CA LYS A 436 -21.83 -13.59 26.47
C LYS A 436 -20.39 -13.12 26.21
N HIS A 437 -19.80 -13.52 25.08
CA HIS A 437 -18.43 -13.13 24.74
C HIS A 437 -18.32 -11.67 24.30
N VAL A 438 -19.36 -11.07 23.72
CA VAL A 438 -19.42 -9.62 23.49
C VAL A 438 -19.42 -8.88 24.83
N GLY A 439 -20.20 -9.31 25.82
CA GLY A 439 -20.11 -8.76 27.19
C GLY A 439 -18.69 -8.81 27.78
N ILE A 440 -17.97 -9.92 27.55
CA ILE A 440 -16.57 -10.09 27.97
C ILE A 440 -15.61 -9.16 27.18
N LEU A 441 -15.85 -8.93 25.89
CA LEU A 441 -15.11 -7.95 25.07
C LEU A 441 -15.30 -6.53 25.61
N LEU A 442 -16.55 -6.12 25.86
CA LEU A 442 -16.88 -4.78 26.38
C LEU A 442 -16.24 -4.57 27.78
N ALA A 443 -16.31 -5.56 28.67
CA ALA A 443 -15.65 -5.52 29.96
C ALA A 443 -14.11 -5.44 29.86
N ARG A 444 -13.48 -6.19 28.93
CA ARG A 444 -12.04 -6.11 28.65
C ARG A 444 -11.62 -4.73 28.14
N LEU A 445 -12.41 -4.11 27.25
CA LEU A 445 -12.16 -2.75 26.76
C LEU A 445 -12.29 -1.72 27.90
N GLN A 446 -13.40 -1.75 28.64
CA GLN A 446 -13.65 -0.82 29.74
C GLN A 446 -12.61 -0.94 30.87
N SER A 447 -12.13 -2.15 31.17
CA SER A 447 -11.07 -2.39 32.15
C SER A 447 -9.74 -1.77 31.71
N ARG A 448 -9.36 -1.90 30.44
CA ARG A 448 -8.12 -1.30 29.92
C ARG A 448 -8.18 0.23 29.88
N LEU A 449 -9.32 0.79 29.46
CA LEU A 449 -9.56 2.24 29.48
C LEU A 449 -9.43 2.82 30.90
N LYS A 450 -9.91 2.12 31.94
CA LYS A 450 -9.72 2.53 33.34
C LYS A 450 -8.26 2.48 33.79
N GLY A 451 -7.50 1.45 33.40
CA GLY A 451 -6.07 1.35 33.72
C GLY A 451 -5.26 2.51 33.13
N SER A 452 -5.44 2.79 31.83
CA SER A 452 -4.75 3.89 31.14
C SER A 452 -5.07 5.30 31.66
N ILE A 453 -6.09 5.45 32.52
CA ILE A 453 -6.41 6.71 33.21
C ILE A 453 -5.66 6.82 34.55
N GLN A 454 -5.24 5.70 35.15
CA GLN A 454 -4.55 5.65 36.45
C GLN A 454 -3.03 5.76 36.34
N ASP A 455 -2.43 5.28 35.24
CA ASP A 455 -0.97 5.22 35.07
C ASP A 455 -0.28 6.56 34.70
N GLY A 456 -1.05 7.66 34.60
CA GLY A 456 -0.53 9.04 34.62
C GLY A 456 0.21 9.57 33.38
N GLU A 457 0.61 8.74 32.42
CA GLU A 457 1.44 9.17 31.27
C GLU A 457 0.68 9.94 30.16
N ASN A 458 0.45 11.23 30.44
CA ASN A 458 0.35 12.37 29.50
C ASN A 458 -0.88 12.56 28.56
N ASN A 459 -1.20 13.85 28.38
CA ASN A 459 -1.88 14.45 27.23
C ASN A 459 -3.35 14.09 26.91
N GLY A 460 -4.08 13.43 27.82
CA GLY A 460 -5.55 13.51 27.85
C GLY A 460 -6.31 12.87 26.68
N THR A 461 -5.69 11.95 25.94
CA THR A 461 -6.35 11.18 24.87
C THR A 461 -6.34 9.69 25.19
N THR A 462 -7.50 9.11 25.48
CA THR A 462 -7.73 7.72 25.90
C THR A 462 -7.62 6.68 24.76
N ALA A 463 -6.50 6.69 24.03
CA ALA A 463 -6.26 5.81 22.89
C ALA A 463 -5.79 4.41 23.32
N LEU A 464 -6.52 3.37 22.89
CA LEU A 464 -6.28 1.96 23.20
C LEU A 464 -6.06 1.16 21.90
N ASN A 465 -5.00 0.34 21.82
CA ASN A 465 -4.87 -0.64 20.74
C ASN A 465 -5.85 -1.80 20.94
N VAL A 466 -6.87 -1.90 20.08
CA VAL A 466 -7.95 -2.89 20.21
C VAL A 466 -7.64 -4.25 19.60
N ALA A 467 -6.70 -4.33 18.66
CA ALA A 467 -6.45 -5.54 17.86
C ALA A 467 -6.14 -6.80 18.71
N PRO A 468 -5.32 -6.73 19.77
CA PRO A 468 -5.09 -7.89 20.64
C PRO A 468 -6.34 -8.34 21.41
N VAL A 469 -7.20 -7.40 21.80
CA VAL A 469 -8.43 -7.68 22.56
C VAL A 469 -9.49 -8.33 21.65
N VAL A 470 -9.58 -7.86 20.41
CA VAL A 470 -10.44 -8.41 19.36
C VAL A 470 -10.03 -9.85 19.00
N HIS A 471 -8.73 -10.14 18.90
CA HIS A 471 -8.27 -11.52 18.66
C HIS A 471 -8.58 -12.43 19.87
N GLN A 472 -8.39 -11.97 21.11
CA GLN A 472 -8.82 -12.74 22.29
C GLN A 472 -10.32 -13.05 22.25
N PHE A 473 -11.18 -12.05 22.03
CA PHE A 473 -12.63 -12.22 21.89
C PHE A 473 -13.02 -13.25 20.82
N THR A 474 -12.49 -13.14 19.60
CA THR A 474 -12.86 -14.03 18.50
C THR A 474 -12.43 -15.47 18.71
N LEU A 475 -11.28 -15.70 19.35
CA LEU A 475 -10.84 -17.04 19.72
C LEU A 475 -11.65 -17.62 20.87
N ASP A 476 -11.85 -16.88 21.96
CA ASP A 476 -12.65 -17.31 23.11
C ASP A 476 -14.09 -17.67 22.68
N THR A 477 -14.70 -16.82 21.85
CA THR A 477 -16.03 -17.05 21.26
C THR A 477 -16.04 -18.34 20.46
N LEU A 478 -15.12 -18.53 19.51
CA LEU A 478 -15.14 -19.70 18.63
C LEU A 478 -14.86 -21.00 19.39
N LEU A 479 -14.00 -20.98 20.41
CA LEU A 479 -13.73 -22.18 21.21
C LEU A 479 -14.95 -22.63 22.00
N GLU A 480 -15.73 -21.71 22.58
CA GLU A 480 -16.97 -22.07 23.25
C GLU A 480 -18.08 -22.48 22.26
N LEU A 481 -18.15 -21.83 21.08
CA LEU A 481 -19.06 -22.24 20.00
C LEU A 481 -18.76 -23.63 19.45
N LEU A 482 -17.47 -24.01 19.37
CA LEU A 482 -17.05 -25.33 18.90
C LEU A 482 -17.34 -26.41 19.94
N PHE A 483 -16.87 -26.24 21.18
CA PHE A 483 -16.82 -27.33 22.17
C PHE A 483 -17.83 -27.21 23.31
N GLY A 484 -18.58 -26.09 23.39
CA GLY A 484 -19.37 -25.74 24.57
C GLY A 484 -18.48 -25.39 25.78
N PRO A 485 -19.06 -25.32 26.99
CA PRO A 485 -18.33 -24.99 28.22
C PRO A 485 -17.32 -26.08 28.63
N ASN A 486 -17.39 -27.25 27.98
CA ASN A 486 -16.62 -28.43 28.34
C ASN A 486 -15.12 -28.35 28.00
N LEU A 487 -14.68 -27.43 27.12
CA LEU A 487 -13.26 -27.30 26.81
C LEU A 487 -12.52 -26.60 27.95
N ALA A 488 -12.99 -25.41 28.32
CA ALA A 488 -12.64 -24.66 29.51
C ALA A 488 -13.82 -23.77 29.93
N ALA A 489 -14.12 -23.70 31.23
CA ALA A 489 -14.90 -22.62 31.79
C ALA A 489 -13.99 -21.39 31.99
N HIS A 490 -14.57 -20.20 31.85
CA HIS A 490 -13.86 -18.91 31.68
C HIS A 490 -13.12 -18.77 30.33
N PRO A 491 -12.83 -17.54 29.86
CA PRO A 491 -12.18 -17.32 28.57
C PRO A 491 -10.84 -18.04 28.47
N TYR A 492 -10.66 -18.86 27.42
CA TYR A 492 -9.49 -19.72 27.25
C TYR A 492 -8.19 -18.91 27.24
N THR A 493 -8.16 -17.73 26.61
CA THR A 493 -6.97 -16.87 26.57
C THR A 493 -6.59 -16.24 27.92
N ASN A 494 -7.43 -16.36 28.95
CA ASN A 494 -7.08 -15.95 30.31
C ASN A 494 -6.44 -17.10 31.12
N THR A 495 -6.43 -18.33 30.60
CA THR A 495 -5.83 -19.49 31.28
C THR A 495 -4.33 -19.61 30.97
N PRO A 496 -3.51 -20.23 31.84
CA PRO A 496 -2.11 -20.51 31.52
C PRO A 496 -1.93 -21.36 30.24
N ALA A 497 -2.85 -22.29 29.96
CA ALA A 497 -2.83 -23.07 28.73
C ALA A 497 -3.10 -22.22 27.46
N GLY A 498 -3.85 -21.12 27.61
CA GLY A 498 -4.09 -20.13 26.57
C GLY A 498 -2.95 -19.13 26.34
N GLU A 499 -1.89 -19.17 27.16
CA GLU A 499 -0.72 -18.30 26.96
C GLU A 499 -0.12 -18.54 25.56
N GLY A 500 0.14 -17.46 24.81
CA GLY A 500 0.74 -17.51 23.47
C GLY A 500 -0.14 -18.04 22.33
N VAL A 501 -1.36 -18.56 22.57
CA VAL A 501 -2.17 -19.25 21.54
C VAL A 501 -2.50 -18.36 20.33
N CYS A 502 -2.86 -17.10 20.55
CA CYS A 502 -3.12 -16.12 19.49
C CYS A 502 -1.86 -15.82 18.63
N SER A 503 -0.67 -15.86 19.25
CA SER A 503 0.61 -15.70 18.54
C SER A 503 0.93 -16.94 17.71
N ASN A 504 0.72 -18.14 18.26
CA ASN A 504 0.87 -19.38 17.49
C ASN A 504 -0.05 -19.43 16.27
N LEU A 505 -1.32 -19.02 16.39
CA LEU A 505 -2.26 -18.99 15.26
C LEU A 505 -1.80 -18.04 14.13
N ARG A 506 -1.22 -16.89 14.46
CA ARG A 506 -0.60 -15.97 13.48
C ARG A 506 0.62 -16.57 12.80
N ILE A 507 1.52 -17.18 13.57
CA ILE A 507 2.71 -17.85 13.03
C ILE A 507 2.31 -19.01 12.12
N MET A 508 1.37 -19.85 12.56
CA MET A 508 0.83 -20.95 11.74
C MET A 508 0.17 -20.44 10.45
N SER A 509 -0.57 -19.34 10.52
CA SER A 509 -1.18 -18.69 9.34
C SER A 509 -0.10 -18.26 8.33
N LYS A 510 0.91 -17.52 8.80
CA LYS A 510 2.06 -17.08 8.00
C LYS A 510 2.76 -18.26 7.32
N MET A 511 3.10 -19.28 8.11
CA MET A 511 3.80 -20.46 7.63
C MET A 511 2.96 -21.27 6.62
N ALA A 512 1.65 -21.41 6.83
CA ALA A 512 0.76 -22.09 5.89
C ALA A 512 0.79 -21.43 4.51
N TRP A 513 0.66 -20.10 4.44
CA TRP A 513 0.76 -19.38 3.17
C TRP A 513 2.18 -19.45 2.57
N SER A 514 3.24 -19.27 3.37
CA SER A 514 4.62 -19.38 2.87
C SER A 514 4.95 -20.77 2.30
N PHE A 515 4.47 -21.86 2.92
CA PHE A 515 4.66 -23.22 2.39
C PHE A 515 3.93 -23.42 1.06
N SER A 516 2.74 -22.82 0.93
CA SER A 516 1.81 -23.10 -0.16
C SER A 516 2.03 -22.20 -1.39
N LEU A 517 2.68 -21.03 -1.20
CA LEU A 517 3.24 -20.21 -2.28
C LEU A 517 4.57 -20.78 -2.82
N TRP A 518 5.35 -21.50 -2.02
CA TRP A 518 6.63 -22.08 -2.44
C TRP A 518 6.74 -23.58 -2.09
N PRO A 519 6.23 -24.50 -2.94
CA PRO A 519 6.07 -25.92 -2.58
C PRO A 519 7.35 -26.67 -2.20
N THR A 520 8.52 -26.27 -2.71
CA THR A 520 9.81 -26.88 -2.31
C THR A 520 10.27 -26.42 -0.92
N PHE A 521 9.99 -25.17 -0.55
CA PHE A 521 10.11 -24.72 0.84
C PHE A 521 9.07 -25.41 1.74
N GLY A 522 7.84 -25.59 1.26
CA GLY A 522 6.84 -26.42 1.91
C GLY A 522 7.33 -27.85 2.19
N TRP A 523 7.99 -28.50 1.22
CA TRP A 523 8.61 -29.82 1.41
C TRP A 523 9.72 -29.80 2.47
N LEU A 524 10.63 -28.83 2.39
CA LEU A 524 11.72 -28.66 3.37
C LEU A 524 11.19 -28.44 4.80
N MET A 525 10.14 -27.64 4.95
CA MET A 525 9.59 -27.29 6.26
C MET A 525 8.70 -28.40 6.86
N ASN A 526 8.16 -29.29 6.02
CA ASN A 526 7.52 -30.54 6.45
C ASN A 526 8.53 -31.69 6.65
N ALA A 527 9.84 -31.47 6.49
CA ALA A 527 10.84 -32.46 6.83
C ALA A 527 10.84 -32.72 8.34
N ARG A 528 10.89 -34.00 8.75
CA ARG A 528 10.81 -34.44 10.15
C ARG A 528 11.65 -33.63 11.17
N PRO A 529 12.93 -33.27 10.93
CA PRO A 529 13.68 -32.47 11.92
C PRO A 529 13.18 -31.03 12.06
N VAL A 530 12.68 -30.42 10.98
CA VAL A 530 12.13 -29.06 10.98
C VAL A 530 10.75 -29.05 11.66
N ASP A 531 9.90 -30.01 11.32
CA ASP A 531 8.59 -30.21 11.95
C ASP A 531 8.72 -30.46 13.46
N ALA A 532 9.69 -31.29 13.88
CA ALA A 532 9.99 -31.55 15.29
C ALA A 532 10.62 -30.34 16.03
N MET A 533 11.26 -29.41 15.31
CA MET A 533 11.75 -28.16 15.88
C MET A 533 10.62 -27.13 16.07
N LEU A 534 9.71 -27.04 15.10
CA LEU A 534 8.58 -26.11 15.12
C LEU A 534 7.46 -26.52 16.08
N ARG A 535 7.24 -27.83 16.28
CA ARG A 535 6.25 -28.39 17.21
C ARG A 535 6.78 -28.61 18.63
N ARG A 536 7.89 -27.97 19.02
CA ARG A 536 8.41 -28.06 20.39
C ARG A 536 7.37 -27.52 21.39
N PRO A 537 7.02 -28.28 22.44
CA PRO A 537 6.02 -27.84 23.42
C PRO A 537 6.53 -26.65 24.23
N THR A 538 5.71 -25.60 24.32
CA THR A 538 5.92 -24.45 25.20
C THR A 538 5.17 -24.63 26.51
N TYR A 539 5.74 -24.13 27.61
CA TYR A 539 5.18 -24.26 28.95
C TYR A 539 5.09 -22.89 29.65
N SER A 540 4.06 -22.69 30.47
CA SER A 540 3.88 -21.47 31.25
C SER A 540 4.84 -21.47 32.45
N LYS A 541 4.90 -20.34 33.17
CA LYS A 541 5.64 -20.24 34.45
C LYS A 541 5.18 -21.26 35.52
N GLN A 542 4.02 -21.88 35.35
CA GLN A 542 3.46 -22.92 36.22
C GLN A 542 3.62 -24.34 35.66
N GLY A 543 4.40 -24.53 34.59
CA GLY A 543 4.64 -25.84 33.96
C GLY A 543 3.46 -26.39 33.15
N VAL A 544 2.43 -25.58 32.89
CA VAL A 544 1.26 -25.98 32.08
C VAL A 544 1.63 -25.87 30.59
N LEU A 545 1.28 -26.88 29.78
CA LEU A 545 1.48 -26.86 28.33
C LEU A 545 0.63 -25.74 27.68
N THR A 546 1.25 -24.86 26.89
CA THR A 546 0.63 -23.62 26.40
C THR A 546 0.35 -23.62 24.90
N GLY A 547 -0.32 -22.57 24.43
CA GLY A 547 -0.48 -22.28 23.03
C GLY A 547 -1.31 -23.31 22.28
N MET A 548 -0.98 -23.54 21.01
CA MET A 548 -1.66 -24.55 20.19
C MET A 548 -1.39 -25.98 20.66
N ALA A 549 -0.25 -26.24 21.32
CA ALA A 549 0.03 -27.55 21.92
C ALA A 549 -0.88 -27.82 23.12
N GLY A 550 -1.04 -26.83 24.02
CA GLY A 550 -1.96 -26.89 25.16
C GLY A 550 -3.42 -27.06 24.73
N LEU A 551 -3.88 -26.22 23.79
CA LEU A 551 -5.24 -26.25 23.27
C LEU A 551 -5.58 -27.62 22.67
N MET A 552 -4.71 -28.15 21.80
CA MET A 552 -4.92 -29.45 21.16
C MET A 552 -4.77 -30.61 22.16
N GLY A 553 -3.90 -30.47 23.17
CA GLY A 553 -3.73 -31.44 24.26
C GLY A 553 -4.98 -31.61 25.13
N VAL A 554 -5.77 -30.55 25.33
CA VAL A 554 -7.04 -30.63 26.07
C VAL A 554 -8.22 -30.99 25.15
N ALA A 555 -8.27 -30.44 23.93
CA ALA A 555 -9.39 -30.63 23.01
C ALA A 555 -9.43 -32.04 22.40
N MET A 556 -8.31 -32.52 21.84
CA MET A 556 -8.31 -33.75 21.04
C MET A 556 -8.66 -35.02 21.85
N PRO A 557 -8.21 -35.22 23.11
CA PRO A 557 -8.64 -36.38 23.90
C PRO A 557 -10.13 -36.37 24.22
N LYS A 558 -10.74 -35.20 24.45
CA LYS A 558 -12.19 -35.07 24.70
C LYS A 558 -12.99 -35.53 23.47
N LEU A 559 -12.54 -35.20 22.25
CA LEU A 559 -13.16 -35.67 21.00
C LEU A 559 -12.91 -37.16 20.73
N LEU A 560 -11.65 -37.59 20.82
CA LEU A 560 -11.21 -38.91 20.31
C LEU A 560 -11.40 -40.06 21.31
N ARG A 561 -11.50 -39.77 22.61
CA ARG A 561 -11.66 -40.79 23.66
C ARG A 561 -12.99 -40.68 24.39
N ASN A 562 -13.46 -39.46 24.67
CA ASN A 562 -14.64 -39.22 25.50
C ASN A 562 -15.78 -38.42 24.80
N PRO A 563 -16.15 -38.69 23.52
CA PRO A 563 -17.08 -37.84 22.78
C PRO A 563 -18.46 -37.66 23.45
N GLN A 564 -18.91 -38.67 24.21
CA GLN A 564 -20.15 -38.62 25.01
C GLN A 564 -20.16 -37.44 26.01
N GLN A 565 -19.00 -37.05 26.57
CA GLN A 565 -18.92 -35.90 27.47
C GLN A 565 -19.26 -34.59 26.76
N VAL A 566 -19.00 -34.47 25.45
CA VAL A 566 -19.34 -33.28 24.66
C VAL A 566 -20.84 -33.27 24.33
N VAL A 567 -21.41 -34.41 23.95
CA VAL A 567 -22.86 -34.55 23.66
C VAL A 567 -23.71 -34.27 24.90
N ALA A 568 -23.25 -34.71 26.09
CA ALA A 568 -23.95 -34.50 27.37
C ALA A 568 -24.02 -33.03 27.85
N SER A 569 -23.38 -32.08 27.16
CA SER A 569 -23.51 -30.66 27.50
C SER A 569 -24.91 -30.13 27.21
N SER A 570 -25.51 -29.34 28.12
CA SER A 570 -26.81 -28.70 27.87
C SER A 570 -26.74 -27.58 26.82
N GLN A 571 -25.58 -26.92 26.70
CA GLN A 571 -25.36 -25.83 25.77
C GLN A 571 -25.18 -26.35 24.33
N PRO A 572 -25.80 -25.73 23.31
CA PRO A 572 -25.57 -26.10 21.92
C PRO A 572 -24.14 -25.70 21.50
N SER A 573 -23.46 -26.61 20.78
CA SER A 573 -22.13 -26.35 20.19
C SER A 573 -21.98 -27.10 18.87
N ILE A 574 -21.08 -26.63 18.01
CA ILE A 574 -20.89 -27.16 16.65
C ILE A 574 -20.43 -28.62 16.69
N VAL A 575 -19.47 -28.96 17.57
CA VAL A 575 -18.99 -30.34 17.75
C VAL A 575 -20.10 -31.24 18.30
N LYS A 576 -20.90 -30.75 19.26
CA LYS A 576 -22.06 -31.49 19.76
C LYS A 576 -23.03 -31.81 18.62
N SER A 577 -23.41 -30.82 17.82
CA SER A 577 -24.32 -31.00 16.68
C SER A 577 -23.77 -31.93 15.59
N TRP A 578 -22.45 -32.13 15.48
CA TRP A 578 -21.86 -33.16 14.61
C TRP A 578 -21.84 -34.57 15.24
N LEU A 579 -21.64 -34.67 16.55
CA LEU A 579 -21.62 -35.95 17.29
C LEU A 579 -23.03 -36.50 17.57
N GLU A 580 -24.06 -35.65 17.54
CA GLU A 580 -25.48 -36.02 17.67
C GLU A 580 -26.09 -36.62 16.39
N VAL A 581 -25.36 -36.63 15.26
CA VAL A 581 -25.85 -37.19 14.00
C VAL A 581 -25.93 -38.74 14.13
N PRO A 582 -27.11 -39.36 13.90
CA PRO A 582 -27.28 -40.82 14.03
C PRO A 582 -26.29 -41.64 13.17
N LEU A 583 -25.95 -42.85 13.63
CA LEU A 583 -24.96 -43.71 12.98
C LEU A 583 -25.39 -44.21 11.58
N ASP A 584 -26.69 -44.21 11.32
CA ASP A 584 -27.36 -44.59 10.07
C ASP A 584 -27.56 -43.40 9.11
N ASP A 585 -27.38 -42.16 9.57
CA ASP A 585 -27.46 -40.97 8.71
C ASP A 585 -26.18 -40.84 7.86
N ALA A 586 -26.34 -40.68 6.54
CA ALA A 586 -25.23 -40.46 5.60
C ALA A 586 -24.35 -39.22 5.91
N ASN A 587 -24.82 -38.31 6.75
CA ASN A 587 -24.09 -37.14 7.24
C ASN A 587 -23.18 -37.45 8.45
N HIS A 588 -23.26 -38.63 9.06
CA HIS A 588 -22.51 -38.98 10.27
C HIS A 588 -21.00 -38.77 10.11
N MET A 589 -20.35 -38.18 11.12
CA MET A 589 -18.90 -38.02 11.18
C MET A 589 -18.31 -38.82 12.32
N THR A 590 -17.33 -39.66 11.99
CA THR A 590 -16.51 -40.34 12.99
C THR A 590 -15.83 -39.33 13.92
N PRO A 591 -15.48 -39.69 15.17
CA PRO A 591 -14.75 -38.80 16.07
C PRO A 591 -13.44 -38.25 15.49
N ALA A 592 -12.81 -38.99 14.56
CA ALA A 592 -11.62 -38.54 13.83
C ALA A 592 -11.91 -37.50 12.73
N GLU A 593 -13.05 -37.61 12.02
CA GLU A 593 -13.52 -36.55 11.12
C GLU A 593 -13.90 -35.30 11.91
N VAL A 594 -14.70 -35.44 12.98
CA VAL A 594 -15.07 -34.36 13.91
C VAL A 594 -13.84 -33.64 14.45
N ALA A 595 -12.80 -34.37 14.88
CA ALA A 595 -11.55 -33.78 15.34
C ALA A 595 -10.78 -33.03 14.24
N SER A 596 -10.84 -33.50 12.99
CA SER A 596 -10.22 -32.80 11.85
C SER A 596 -10.94 -31.50 11.52
N GLU A 597 -12.28 -31.51 11.47
CA GLU A 597 -13.07 -30.31 11.17
C GLU A 597 -13.08 -29.30 12.33
N ALA A 598 -13.06 -29.75 13.58
CA ALA A 598 -12.84 -28.87 14.74
C ALA A 598 -11.46 -28.19 14.69
N THR A 599 -10.40 -28.94 14.34
CA THR A 599 -9.04 -28.36 14.13
C THR A 599 -9.05 -27.32 13.01
N ASN A 600 -9.72 -27.64 11.89
CA ASN A 600 -9.86 -26.77 10.74
C ASN A 600 -10.53 -25.43 11.11
N MET A 601 -11.62 -25.46 11.89
CA MET A 601 -12.30 -24.25 12.35
C MET A 601 -11.45 -23.41 13.34
N ILE A 602 -10.71 -24.05 14.26
CA ILE A 602 -9.77 -23.34 15.17
C ILE A 602 -8.73 -22.54 14.39
N ILE A 603 -8.22 -23.07 13.27
CA ILE A 603 -7.18 -22.41 12.46
C ILE A 603 -7.79 -21.32 11.56
N ALA A 604 -8.89 -21.61 10.87
CA ALA A 604 -9.45 -20.72 9.86
C ALA A 604 -10.31 -19.58 10.42
N GLY A 605 -11.01 -19.77 11.54
CA GLY A 605 -12.06 -18.86 12.02
C GLY A 605 -11.61 -17.63 12.82
N PRO A 606 -10.77 -17.77 13.88
CA PRO A 606 -10.49 -16.67 14.81
C PRO A 606 -9.76 -15.51 14.14
N GLY A 607 -8.66 -15.80 13.44
CA GLY A 607 -7.80 -14.77 12.84
C GLY A 607 -8.52 -13.92 11.79
N SER A 608 -9.27 -14.55 10.88
CA SER A 608 -10.01 -13.83 9.85
C SER A 608 -11.14 -12.97 10.44
N THR A 609 -11.82 -13.47 11.49
CA THR A 609 -12.85 -12.71 12.20
C THR A 609 -12.23 -11.55 12.99
N ALA A 610 -11.03 -11.74 13.56
CA ALA A 610 -10.30 -10.71 14.29
C ALA A 610 -9.85 -9.55 13.38
N ALA A 611 -9.34 -9.87 12.18
CA ALA A 611 -8.97 -8.88 11.18
C ALA A 611 -10.19 -8.09 10.69
N ALA A 612 -11.27 -8.79 10.33
CA ALA A 612 -12.54 -8.18 9.95
C ALA A 612 -13.07 -7.21 11.01
N LEU A 613 -13.17 -7.64 12.28
CA LEU A 613 -13.70 -6.80 13.35
C LEU A 613 -12.79 -5.60 13.64
N THR A 614 -11.47 -5.80 13.63
CA THR A 614 -10.48 -4.75 13.88
C THR A 614 -10.52 -3.68 12.78
N ALA A 615 -10.68 -4.08 11.52
CA ALA A 615 -10.87 -3.17 10.39
C ALA A 615 -12.22 -2.44 10.47
N VAL A 616 -13.31 -3.12 10.83
CA VAL A 616 -14.63 -2.46 10.98
C VAL A 616 -14.61 -1.40 12.09
N ILE A 617 -13.93 -1.68 13.20
CA ILE A 617 -13.72 -0.68 14.27
C ILE A 617 -12.81 0.47 13.78
N PHE A 618 -11.74 0.18 13.02
CA PHE A 618 -10.89 1.23 12.44
C PHE A 618 -11.68 2.16 11.52
N TYR A 619 -12.39 1.62 10.53
CA TYR A 619 -13.13 2.42 9.56
C TYR A 619 -14.29 3.19 10.19
N LEU A 620 -15.03 2.59 11.14
CA LEU A 620 -16.01 3.31 11.96
C LEU A 620 -15.37 4.44 12.79
N GLY A 621 -14.10 4.32 13.18
CA GLY A 621 -13.36 5.37 13.86
C GLY A 621 -12.97 6.57 12.97
N THR A 622 -13.06 6.45 11.65
CA THR A 622 -12.73 7.56 10.72
C THR A 622 -13.75 8.69 10.79
N LYS A 623 -13.46 9.84 10.16
CA LYS A 623 -14.39 10.99 10.11
C LYS A 623 -15.73 10.63 9.46
N GLU A 624 -15.70 9.87 8.37
CA GLU A 624 -16.91 9.33 7.73
C GLU A 624 -17.58 8.30 8.65
N GLY A 625 -16.80 7.37 9.21
CA GLY A 625 -17.28 6.31 10.10
C GLY A 625 -17.99 6.79 11.36
N GLN A 626 -17.61 7.93 11.93
CA GLN A 626 -18.30 8.53 13.09
C GLN A 626 -19.75 8.93 12.76
N THR A 627 -20.02 9.38 11.54
CA THR A 627 -21.40 9.62 11.05
C THR A 627 -22.19 8.31 10.96
N TRP A 628 -21.52 7.21 10.59
CA TRP A 628 -22.12 5.88 10.57
C TRP A 628 -22.37 5.31 11.97
N GLN A 629 -21.55 5.64 12.98
CA GLN A 629 -21.83 5.27 14.39
C GLN A 629 -23.15 5.89 14.88
N GLU A 630 -23.37 7.19 14.66
CA GLU A 630 -24.62 7.85 15.06
C GLU A 630 -25.81 7.28 14.26
N ARG A 631 -25.69 7.14 12.92
CA ARG A 631 -26.75 6.57 12.06
C ARG A 631 -27.20 5.17 12.51
N ILE A 632 -26.24 4.30 12.84
CA ILE A 632 -26.51 2.95 13.34
C ILE A 632 -27.20 3.00 14.72
N ARG A 633 -26.77 3.92 15.60
CA ARG A 633 -27.37 4.10 16.94
C ARG A 633 -28.80 4.62 16.87
N ASP A 634 -29.08 5.57 15.98
CA ASP A 634 -30.41 6.19 15.85
C ASP A 634 -31.45 5.24 15.22
N GLN A 635 -31.05 4.35 14.32
CA GLN A 635 -31.91 3.22 13.92
C GLN A 635 -32.24 2.29 15.09
N GLY A 636 -31.29 2.05 15.98
CA GLY A 636 -31.52 1.28 17.21
C GLY A 636 -32.54 1.93 18.15
N ARG A 637 -32.53 3.27 18.23
CA ARG A 637 -33.50 4.07 19.02
C ARG A 637 -34.89 4.11 18.38
N ALA A 638 -34.97 4.28 17.06
CA ALA A 638 -36.24 4.33 16.33
C ALA A 638 -36.96 2.97 16.30
N SER A 639 -36.21 1.86 16.36
CA SER A 639 -36.74 0.49 16.32
C SER A 639 -37.30 0.02 17.68
N GLN A 640 -38.20 0.80 18.30
CA GLN A 640 -38.66 0.62 19.68
C GLN A 640 -39.26 -0.77 20.04
N SER A 641 -39.59 -1.61 19.05
CA SER A 641 -40.10 -2.97 19.26
C SER A 641 -39.13 -4.12 18.93
N ASN A 642 -37.97 -3.85 18.32
CA ASN A 642 -37.02 -4.88 17.85
C ASN A 642 -35.53 -4.54 18.03
N GLY A 643 -35.19 -3.30 18.38
CA GLY A 643 -33.82 -2.84 18.61
C GLY A 643 -32.93 -2.87 17.36
N LEU A 644 -31.63 -2.67 17.57
CA LEU A 644 -30.63 -2.73 16.49
C LEU A 644 -30.29 -4.19 16.16
N GLY A 645 -31.02 -4.78 15.21
CA GLY A 645 -30.79 -6.16 14.77
C GLY A 645 -29.45 -6.34 14.01
N PRO A 646 -28.81 -7.51 14.08
CA PRO A 646 -27.55 -7.79 13.36
C PRO A 646 -27.69 -7.74 11.84
N SER A 647 -28.90 -7.91 11.32
CA SER A 647 -29.25 -7.86 9.91
C SER A 647 -29.66 -6.45 9.43
N SER A 648 -29.47 -5.41 10.24
CA SER A 648 -29.79 -4.03 9.86
C SER A 648 -29.00 -3.59 8.61
N PRO A 649 -29.63 -2.92 7.62
CA PRO A 649 -28.97 -2.63 6.34
C PRO A 649 -27.72 -1.79 6.50
N GLU A 650 -27.74 -0.77 7.36
CA GLU A 650 -26.63 0.13 7.68
C GLU A 650 -25.43 -0.59 8.30
N LEU A 651 -25.67 -1.53 9.22
CA LEU A 651 -24.61 -2.32 9.84
C LEU A 651 -24.00 -3.31 8.83
N GLN A 652 -24.85 -3.96 8.03
CA GLN A 652 -24.41 -4.85 6.96
C GLN A 652 -23.67 -4.09 5.86
N ALA A 653 -24.05 -2.84 5.58
CA ALA A 653 -23.35 -1.95 4.66
C ALA A 653 -21.93 -1.60 5.16
N VAL A 654 -21.80 -1.21 6.43
CA VAL A 654 -20.50 -0.95 7.08
C VAL A 654 -19.61 -2.20 7.07
N ILE A 655 -20.15 -3.37 7.38
CA ILE A 655 -19.40 -4.63 7.38
C ILE A 655 -18.98 -5.02 5.96
N LYS A 656 -19.88 -4.98 4.97
CA LYS A 656 -19.58 -5.35 3.57
C LYS A 656 -18.58 -4.40 2.92
N GLU A 657 -18.70 -3.09 3.12
CA GLU A 657 -17.75 -2.11 2.57
C GLU A 657 -16.37 -2.25 3.20
N THR A 658 -16.30 -2.52 4.50
CA THR A 658 -15.02 -2.79 5.15
C THR A 658 -14.40 -4.10 4.68
N LEU A 659 -15.19 -5.16 4.49
CA LEU A 659 -14.71 -6.43 3.95
C LEU A 659 -14.35 -6.36 2.45
N ARG A 660 -14.87 -5.36 1.72
CA ARG A 660 -14.46 -5.04 0.34
C ARG A 660 -13.05 -4.44 0.30
N LEU A 661 -12.79 -3.41 1.11
CA LEU A 661 -11.49 -2.73 1.13
C LEU A 661 -10.41 -3.45 1.97
N THR A 662 -10.81 -4.21 2.98
CA THR A 662 -9.91 -4.99 3.85
C THR A 662 -10.44 -6.41 4.01
N ALA A 663 -10.37 -7.18 2.93
CA ALA A 663 -10.66 -8.61 2.94
C ALA A 663 -9.68 -9.34 3.91
N PRO A 664 -10.16 -10.10 4.91
CA PRO A 664 -9.29 -10.81 5.86
C PRO A 664 -8.36 -11.84 5.21
N PHE A 665 -8.75 -12.33 4.04
CA PHE A 665 -7.91 -13.09 3.12
C PHE A 665 -7.67 -12.20 1.89
N PRO A 666 -6.59 -11.40 1.83
CA PRO A 666 -6.24 -10.59 0.66
C PRO A 666 -5.50 -11.40 -0.42
N THR A 667 -5.20 -12.67 -0.14
CA THR A 667 -4.39 -13.56 -0.98
C THR A 667 -5.25 -14.46 -1.87
N ALA A 668 -4.79 -14.68 -3.11
CA ALA A 668 -5.46 -15.54 -4.07
C ALA A 668 -5.37 -17.04 -3.68
N PHE A 669 -6.48 -17.77 -3.78
CA PHE A 669 -6.58 -19.19 -3.40
C PHE A 669 -6.44 -20.10 -4.64
N PRO A 670 -5.30 -20.77 -4.91
CA PRO A 670 -5.12 -21.46 -6.18
C PRO A 670 -6.07 -22.64 -6.39
N ARG A 671 -6.34 -22.87 -7.66
CA ARG A 671 -7.03 -24.02 -8.24
C ARG A 671 -6.15 -24.62 -9.33
N VAL A 672 -6.54 -25.78 -9.86
CA VAL A 672 -5.88 -26.46 -10.97
C VAL A 672 -6.91 -26.87 -12.04
N ILE A 673 -6.56 -26.62 -13.30
CA ILE A 673 -7.34 -27.05 -14.46
C ILE A 673 -7.26 -28.58 -14.60
N ARG A 674 -8.42 -29.24 -14.63
CA ARG A 674 -8.59 -30.66 -14.98
C ARG A 674 -9.14 -30.81 -16.41
N PRO A 675 -9.13 -32.01 -16.99
CA PRO A 675 -9.79 -32.25 -18.27
C PRO A 675 -11.27 -31.83 -18.24
N GLY A 676 -11.70 -31.07 -19.25
CA GLY A 676 -13.02 -30.44 -19.31
C GLY A 676 -13.10 -29.04 -18.69
N ALA A 677 -11.96 -28.40 -18.37
CA ALA A 677 -11.88 -27.01 -17.91
C ALA A 677 -10.80 -26.17 -18.65
N GLU A 678 -10.26 -26.67 -19.75
CA GLU A 678 -9.20 -26.02 -20.53
C GLU A 678 -9.67 -24.66 -21.08
N MET A 679 -10.91 -24.58 -21.55
CA MET A 679 -11.56 -23.34 -22.04
C MET A 679 -12.42 -22.64 -20.96
N ALA A 680 -12.15 -22.88 -19.67
CA ALA A 680 -13.06 -22.43 -18.61
C ALA A 680 -12.90 -20.96 -18.18
N ILE A 681 -11.86 -20.25 -18.62
CA ILE A 681 -11.53 -18.87 -18.19
C ILE A 681 -11.99 -17.88 -19.28
N PRO A 682 -13.07 -17.10 -19.08
CA PRO A 682 -13.66 -16.29 -20.15
C PRO A 682 -12.76 -15.23 -20.77
N SER A 683 -11.81 -14.66 -20.02
CA SER A 683 -10.87 -13.68 -20.58
C SER A 683 -9.84 -14.28 -21.55
N LEU A 684 -9.68 -15.61 -21.59
CA LEU A 684 -8.67 -16.28 -22.41
C LEU A 684 -9.24 -16.88 -23.70
N ALA A 685 -8.78 -16.36 -24.84
CA ALA A 685 -9.12 -16.87 -26.16
C ALA A 685 -8.51 -18.25 -26.52
N ALA A 686 -7.66 -18.81 -25.66
CA ALA A 686 -6.91 -20.05 -25.91
C ALA A 686 -6.98 -21.01 -24.71
N PRO A 687 -7.01 -22.35 -24.94
CA PRO A 687 -7.15 -23.34 -23.88
C PRO A 687 -5.93 -23.37 -22.95
N LEU A 688 -6.18 -23.36 -21.64
CA LEU A 688 -5.16 -23.62 -20.63
C LEU A 688 -4.82 -25.11 -20.58
N PRO A 689 -3.52 -25.49 -20.59
CA PRO A 689 -3.11 -26.86 -20.39
C PRO A 689 -3.61 -27.45 -19.06
N VAL A 690 -4.08 -28.69 -19.09
CA VAL A 690 -4.41 -29.46 -17.87
C VAL A 690 -3.20 -29.49 -16.92
N GLY A 691 -3.44 -29.18 -15.64
CA GLY A 691 -2.37 -29.00 -14.65
C GLY A 691 -1.90 -27.55 -14.46
N THR A 692 -2.34 -26.61 -15.30
CA THR A 692 -2.16 -25.17 -15.04
C THR A 692 -2.88 -24.77 -13.76
N MET A 693 -2.19 -24.00 -12.90
CA MET A 693 -2.79 -23.38 -11.72
C MET A 693 -3.45 -22.06 -12.08
N VAL A 694 -4.65 -21.82 -11.54
CA VAL A 694 -5.43 -20.59 -11.74
C VAL A 694 -5.92 -20.04 -10.40
N SER A 695 -5.96 -18.72 -10.25
CA SER A 695 -6.52 -18.05 -9.06
C SER A 695 -7.11 -16.69 -9.42
N ALA A 696 -7.84 -16.05 -8.51
CA ALA A 696 -8.19 -14.65 -8.65
C ALA A 696 -8.21 -13.97 -7.27
N ASN A 697 -7.88 -12.69 -7.22
CA ASN A 697 -7.50 -12.01 -5.98
C ASN A 697 -8.63 -11.13 -5.41
N THR A 698 -9.04 -11.42 -4.18
CA THR A 698 -10.09 -10.73 -3.41
C THR A 698 -9.75 -9.29 -3.06
N PHE A 699 -8.48 -8.94 -2.81
CA PHE A 699 -8.04 -7.57 -2.56
C PHE A 699 -8.16 -6.69 -3.81
N VAL A 700 -7.76 -7.24 -4.95
CA VAL A 700 -7.77 -6.59 -6.27
C VAL A 700 -9.21 -6.42 -6.77
N LEU A 701 -10.01 -7.48 -6.70
CA LEU A 701 -11.45 -7.42 -7.00
C LEU A 701 -12.22 -6.49 -6.07
N GLY A 702 -11.76 -6.34 -4.81
CA GLY A 702 -12.28 -5.33 -3.89
C GLY A 702 -12.02 -3.89 -4.34
N ARG A 703 -11.02 -3.66 -5.19
CA ARG A 703 -10.52 -2.34 -5.64
C ARG A 703 -10.67 -2.03 -7.12
N SER A 704 -11.09 -3.01 -7.94
CA SER A 704 -11.22 -2.81 -9.39
C SER A 704 -12.13 -1.62 -9.71
N ARG A 705 -11.58 -0.62 -10.41
CA ARG A 705 -12.34 0.56 -10.88
C ARG A 705 -13.41 0.21 -11.91
N GLU A 706 -13.30 -0.95 -12.56
CA GLU A 706 -14.34 -1.50 -13.43
C GLU A 706 -15.57 -1.93 -12.60
N LEU A 707 -15.36 -2.59 -11.47
CA LEU A 707 -16.44 -3.10 -10.61
C LEU A 707 -17.04 -2.03 -9.69
N TRP A 708 -16.22 -1.07 -9.24
CA TRP A 708 -16.54 -0.11 -8.18
C TRP A 708 -16.45 1.37 -8.60
N ALA A 709 -16.23 1.65 -9.89
CA ALA A 709 -16.04 2.98 -10.47
C ALA A 709 -14.78 3.72 -9.96
N ASN A 710 -14.64 4.99 -10.33
CA ASN A 710 -13.46 5.83 -10.03
C ASN A 710 -13.18 5.98 -8.53
N ASP A 711 -14.20 5.83 -7.68
CA ASP A 711 -14.08 5.95 -6.23
C ASP A 711 -13.78 4.62 -5.53
N ALA A 712 -13.28 3.61 -6.24
CA ALA A 712 -13.05 2.27 -5.70
C ALA A 712 -12.24 2.22 -4.38
N GLU A 713 -11.23 3.08 -4.19
CA GLU A 713 -10.46 3.13 -2.93
C GLU A 713 -11.22 3.79 -1.76
N GLU A 714 -12.30 4.52 -2.02
CA GLU A 714 -13.07 5.22 -0.99
C GLU A 714 -14.01 4.27 -0.25
N TRP A 715 -13.93 4.28 1.09
CA TRP A 715 -14.86 3.58 1.98
C TRP A 715 -16.21 4.30 2.01
N LYS A 716 -17.19 3.79 1.26
CA LYS A 716 -18.52 4.36 1.07
C LYS A 716 -19.60 3.31 1.36
N PRO A 717 -19.98 3.07 2.64
CA PRO A 717 -21.01 2.10 2.98
C PRO A 717 -22.37 2.39 2.31
N GLN A 718 -22.61 3.64 1.91
CA GLN A 718 -23.73 4.08 1.07
C GLN A 718 -23.98 3.14 -0.14
N ARG A 719 -22.92 2.57 -0.74
CA ARG A 719 -23.00 1.63 -1.89
C ARG A 719 -23.94 0.45 -1.67
N TRP A 720 -24.07 -0.02 -0.43
CA TRP A 720 -24.81 -1.25 -0.07
C TRP A 720 -26.27 -0.99 0.32
N LEU A 721 -26.71 0.27 0.23
CA LEU A 721 -28.09 0.70 0.47
C LEU A 721 -28.76 1.06 -0.87
N GLY A 722 -30.09 1.17 -0.87
CA GLY A 722 -30.90 1.43 -2.07
C GLY A 722 -32.05 0.46 -2.21
N SER A 723 -32.56 0.27 -3.44
CA SER A 723 -33.62 -0.70 -3.77
C SER A 723 -33.18 -2.14 -3.50
N GLU A 724 -34.13 -3.08 -3.41
CA GLU A 724 -33.76 -4.50 -3.24
C GLU A 724 -32.95 -5.04 -4.44
N GLN A 725 -33.31 -4.64 -5.66
CA GLN A 725 -32.55 -4.96 -6.87
C GLN A 725 -31.09 -4.49 -6.75
N HIS A 726 -30.86 -3.21 -6.43
CA HIS A 726 -29.52 -2.66 -6.25
C HIS A 726 -28.72 -3.43 -5.18
N ARG A 727 -29.34 -3.78 -4.05
CA ARG A 727 -28.68 -4.60 -3.01
C ARG A 727 -28.30 -6.00 -3.50
N ARG A 728 -29.13 -6.63 -4.34
CA ARG A 728 -28.81 -7.93 -4.98
C ARG A 728 -27.67 -7.81 -5.99
N GLU A 729 -27.63 -6.74 -6.79
CA GLU A 729 -26.56 -6.44 -7.75
C GLU A 729 -25.22 -6.19 -7.04
N MET A 730 -25.22 -5.46 -5.92
CA MET A 730 -24.02 -5.26 -5.11
C MET A 730 -23.56 -6.52 -4.37
N ASP A 731 -24.49 -7.33 -3.85
CA ASP A 731 -24.15 -8.63 -3.25
C ASP A 731 -23.62 -9.64 -4.29
N ALA A 732 -23.99 -9.52 -5.56
CA ALA A 732 -23.37 -10.28 -6.65
C ALA A 732 -21.90 -9.87 -6.90
N LYS A 733 -21.51 -8.62 -6.62
CA LYS A 733 -20.10 -8.17 -6.70
C LYS A 733 -19.25 -8.57 -5.47
N PHE A 734 -19.87 -9.03 -4.38
CA PHE A 734 -19.17 -9.24 -3.10
C PHE A 734 -18.40 -10.58 -3.05
N VAL A 735 -17.07 -10.52 -3.18
CA VAL A 735 -16.20 -11.71 -3.25
C VAL A 735 -15.46 -12.08 -1.95
N ALA A 736 -15.57 -11.30 -0.87
CA ALA A 736 -14.75 -11.46 0.34
C ALA A 736 -14.91 -12.80 1.09
N PHE A 737 -16.00 -13.54 0.86
CA PHE A 737 -16.23 -14.90 1.38
C PHE A 737 -16.06 -16.01 0.32
N SER A 738 -15.51 -15.66 -0.84
CA SER A 738 -15.53 -16.44 -2.09
C SER A 738 -16.95 -16.83 -2.55
N LYS A 739 -17.04 -17.54 -3.68
CA LYS A 739 -18.30 -17.90 -4.36
C LYS A 739 -18.43 -19.43 -4.54
N GLY A 740 -19.52 -19.85 -5.20
CA GLY A 740 -19.65 -21.20 -5.73
C GLY A 740 -19.81 -22.34 -4.72
N SER A 741 -19.46 -23.56 -5.13
CA SER A 741 -19.60 -24.75 -4.26
C SER A 741 -18.66 -24.69 -3.04
N ARG A 742 -17.56 -23.93 -3.15
CA ARG A 742 -16.45 -23.85 -2.18
C ARG A 742 -16.36 -22.53 -1.40
N SER A 743 -17.42 -21.73 -1.39
CA SER A 743 -17.55 -20.52 -0.57
C SER A 743 -17.39 -20.79 0.93
N CYS A 744 -17.05 -19.76 1.71
CA CYS A 744 -16.83 -19.86 3.15
C CYS A 744 -18.08 -20.37 3.90
N ILE A 745 -17.99 -21.58 4.46
CA ILE A 745 -19.05 -22.21 5.25
C ILE A 745 -19.36 -21.46 6.56
N GLY A 746 -18.43 -20.64 7.04
CA GLY A 746 -18.58 -19.85 8.27
C GLY A 746 -19.18 -18.46 8.05
N ARG A 747 -19.52 -18.07 6.81
CA ARG A 747 -19.95 -16.70 6.45
C ARG A 747 -21.02 -16.14 7.39
N GLU A 748 -22.15 -16.82 7.53
CA GLU A 748 -23.29 -16.32 8.31
C GLU A 748 -23.00 -16.27 9.82
N LEU A 749 -22.18 -17.19 10.33
CA LEU A 749 -21.71 -17.17 11.73
C LEU A 749 -20.74 -16.02 11.97
N ALA A 750 -19.80 -15.79 11.05
CA ALA A 750 -18.85 -14.68 11.13
C ALA A 750 -19.58 -13.32 11.05
N LEU A 751 -20.52 -13.16 10.11
CA LEU A 751 -21.34 -11.95 10.01
C LEU A 751 -22.15 -11.70 11.29
N LEU A 752 -22.70 -12.73 11.94
CA LEU A 752 -23.38 -12.59 13.22
C LEU A 752 -22.44 -12.15 14.36
N VAL A 753 -21.24 -12.76 14.47
CA VAL A 753 -20.22 -12.38 15.47
C VAL A 753 -19.74 -10.94 15.27
N LEU A 754 -19.46 -10.55 14.02
CA LEU A 754 -19.09 -9.18 13.66
C LEU A 754 -20.20 -8.20 14.04
N ALA A 755 -21.44 -8.49 13.65
CA ALA A 755 -22.57 -7.62 13.92
C ALA A 755 -22.81 -7.43 15.43
N GLN A 756 -22.88 -8.50 16.23
CA GLN A 756 -23.09 -8.36 17.69
C GLN A 756 -21.96 -7.58 18.38
N ALA A 757 -20.70 -7.80 17.98
CA ALA A 757 -19.57 -7.08 18.55
C ALA A 757 -19.60 -5.58 18.21
N VAL A 758 -19.89 -5.22 16.96
CA VAL A 758 -19.99 -3.83 16.50
C VAL A 758 -21.18 -3.11 17.17
N ILE A 759 -22.33 -3.78 17.28
CA ILE A 759 -23.51 -3.28 18.02
C ILE A 759 -23.12 -2.95 19.47
N GLY A 760 -22.52 -3.92 20.18
CA GLY A 760 -22.13 -3.74 21.58
C GLY A 760 -21.16 -2.59 21.80
N ILE A 761 -20.22 -2.35 20.88
CA ILE A 761 -19.26 -1.25 20.98
C ILE A 761 -19.94 0.12 20.71
N ILE A 762 -20.73 0.23 19.63
CA ILE A 762 -21.43 1.49 19.27
C ILE A 762 -22.48 1.89 20.33
N GLN A 763 -23.07 0.92 21.04
CA GLN A 763 -24.03 1.16 22.12
C GLN A 763 -23.40 1.65 23.43
N GLN A 764 -22.09 1.49 23.62
CA GLN A 764 -21.37 1.89 24.84
C GLN A 764 -20.53 3.17 24.64
N TRP A 765 -20.00 3.38 23.44
CA TRP A 765 -19.06 4.45 23.14
C TRP A 765 -19.33 5.15 21.80
N ARG A 766 -18.93 6.42 21.73
CA ARG A 766 -18.38 7.02 20.51
C ARG A 766 -16.89 6.73 20.46
N PHE A 767 -16.33 6.57 19.27
CA PHE A 767 -14.90 6.31 19.16
C PHE A 767 -14.28 6.86 17.87
N ARG A 768 -12.97 7.14 17.92
CA ARG A 768 -12.21 7.66 16.77
C ARG A 768 -10.87 6.94 16.58
N SER A 769 -10.52 6.68 15.32
CA SER A 769 -9.27 6.03 14.94
C SER A 769 -8.08 6.99 15.06
N ARG A 770 -6.95 6.49 15.56
CA ARG A 770 -5.68 7.22 15.67
C ARG A 770 -4.60 6.46 14.89
N GLY A 771 -3.79 7.20 14.13
CA GLY A 771 -2.79 6.60 13.24
C GLY A 771 -3.44 5.85 12.07
N GLU A 772 -2.78 4.78 11.65
CA GLU A 772 -3.16 3.92 10.52
C GLU A 772 -3.38 2.48 11.02
N LEU A 773 -4.14 1.68 10.25
CA LEU A 773 -4.37 0.27 10.54
C LEU A 773 -3.17 -0.57 10.07
N GLN A 774 -2.41 -1.15 11.00
CA GLN A 774 -1.12 -1.79 10.68
C GLN A 774 -1.02 -3.25 11.16
N GLY A 775 -0.25 -4.06 10.43
CA GLY A 775 0.05 -5.46 10.77
C GLY A 775 1.39 -5.90 10.19
N LYS A 776 2.08 -6.82 10.87
CA LYS A 776 3.47 -7.23 10.54
C LYS A 776 3.64 -7.97 9.22
N SER A 777 2.58 -8.54 8.66
CA SER A 777 2.60 -9.24 7.36
C SER A 777 1.19 -9.58 6.89
N PHE A 778 0.88 -9.36 5.60
CA PHE A 778 -0.38 -9.82 4.99
C PHE A 778 -0.60 -11.34 5.15
N LEU A 779 0.48 -12.13 5.15
CA LEU A 779 0.42 -13.59 5.36
C LEU A 779 -0.01 -14.00 6.78
N GLU A 780 0.08 -13.11 7.77
CA GLU A 780 -0.48 -13.34 9.11
C GLU A 780 -1.99 -13.07 9.17
N MET A 781 -2.56 -12.47 8.12
CA MET A 781 -3.99 -12.22 7.93
C MET A 781 -4.66 -11.44 9.08
N GLN A 782 -3.88 -10.62 9.78
CA GLN A 782 -4.27 -9.95 11.02
C GLN A 782 -3.52 -8.63 11.21
N TYR A 783 -4.13 -7.73 11.98
CA TYR A 783 -3.53 -6.46 12.38
C TYR A 783 -2.85 -6.58 13.75
N ASP A 784 -1.78 -5.81 13.93
CA ASP A 784 -1.08 -5.62 15.21
C ASP A 784 -1.56 -4.36 15.93
N GLU A 785 -1.81 -3.30 15.16
CA GLU A 785 -2.10 -1.97 15.68
C GLU A 785 -3.36 -1.40 15.06
N CYS A 786 -4.33 -1.12 15.93
CA CYS A 786 -5.54 -0.38 15.63
C CYS A 786 -5.84 0.46 16.87
N TRP A 787 -5.30 1.69 16.90
CA TRP A 787 -5.43 2.59 18.04
C TRP A 787 -6.76 3.33 17.96
N ILE A 788 -7.61 3.12 18.95
CA ILE A 788 -8.96 3.68 19.02
C ILE A 788 -9.10 4.46 20.32
N GLU A 789 -9.50 5.72 20.20
CA GLU A 789 -9.81 6.58 21.34
C GLU A 789 -11.32 6.53 21.59
N PHE A 790 -11.72 6.25 22.84
CA PHE A 790 -13.10 6.00 23.24
C PHE A 790 -13.66 7.12 24.12
N GLU A 791 -14.86 7.58 23.78
CA GLU A 791 -15.69 8.55 24.51
C GLU A 791 -16.95 7.80 25.01
N PRO A 792 -17.15 7.64 26.34
CA PRO A 792 -18.35 7.01 26.88
C PRO A 792 -19.62 7.76 26.47
N LEU A 793 -20.66 7.02 26.09
CA LEU A 793 -21.98 7.60 25.90
C LEU A 793 -22.59 7.93 27.27
N ASP A 794 -23.11 9.14 27.42
CA ASP A 794 -23.88 9.51 28.61
C ASP A 794 -25.29 8.91 28.53
N LEU A 795 -25.42 7.71 29.10
CA LEU A 795 -26.67 6.95 29.18
C LEU A 795 -27.68 7.55 30.18
N SER A 796 -27.33 8.60 30.93
CA SER A 796 -28.25 9.24 31.89
C SER A 796 -29.29 10.15 31.22
N LEU A 797 -29.03 10.59 29.98
CA LEU A 797 -29.90 11.51 29.21
C LEU A 797 -30.90 10.78 28.30
N SER A 798 -31.13 9.48 28.49
CA SER A 798 -32.04 8.67 27.67
C SER A 798 -32.87 7.68 28.50
N ALA A 799 -33.37 8.14 29.65
CA ALA A 799 -34.35 7.46 30.50
C ALA A 799 -35.75 8.09 30.35
#